data_AF-A0A7C5JBL5-F1
#
_entry.id   AF-A0A7C5JBL5-F1
#
_cell.length_a   1.000
_cell.length_b   1.000
_cell.length_c   1.000
_cell.angle_alpha   90.00
_cell.angle_beta   90.00
_cell.angle_gamma   90.00
#
_symmetry.space_group_name_H-M   'P 1'
#
loop_
_entity.id
_entity.type
_entity.pdbx_description
1 polymer ?
#
loop_
_entity_poly.entity_id
_entity_poly.type
_entity_poly.pdbx_seq_one_letter_code
_entity_poly.pdbx_strand_id
1 'polypeptide(L)'
;MTDDSAHVASPGADSLLRRILMDSFEEIYVFDANTLKFLQVSHGALENLGYSMAEMRALTVADLKPDLSGEAFARLIRPLQTGEKNLQVFETRHRRKDGSFYPVEVRLQLARDVSPPVFIAIILDRSEHLCAEDVLRCGEKRFRELVEQSPFSIQVFSPDGRSLSVNRTWEKLFGATLEDLGDYNILKDQQLVEKGVMPYIKRGFAGEFVEIPVITYDTAETLEIDAPPTSCTVRAFIYPIKDASGRIQDVILMHEDCTEKEQALQDLRESEARLSEAQRIARLGSWKLDLRSNTLQWSDEIFRIFEIDPQRFGASYEAFLDAIHPDDRERVDAAYLNSLENRLPYQIEHRLLMKDGRVKYVQERCETEFAADGKPLSSMGTVQDISERKRAELAARENEQRFHILAQISPVGIFRTDAQGLCVYVNKRWLEIAGMTEPQALGEGWSLAVHADDRERVFQEWSQAVCNQAPFYTECRLQRPAALDGSPGKTTWVLAQATAERDAEGNIAGYVGTITDISQHKRIEEALSELAAAGAGEAFFQRLAQGVATLFDARKAFFCRFPPDSPAVAENLAVWCRDGSESGREPVCRLHDSPCGKTIEHGGVFVIKTRLGDQLGNDCCGPVITEHAESFIGTPLLDGEGRAIGIMGIVDDKPVEDSKALLPVLEMFAARAAAELERQAAERAIRRQRDRLEQEVQQRTDELRASNQELESFAYSVSHDLRAPLRAIDGFSLALLEDYSEGLDETATGYLQRVRTATQRMGALIDDMLALSQVTRGELSHQPVDLSALAHEIVHQLRETSPGREVQVSVAPGLVAEGDRRLLGVLLGNLLANAWKYTGKEAHPRIEFGGAHRDGRQIFFVRDNGVGFDIKYLDKIFVAFQRLHSSSEFEGSGIGLATVQRIVNRHGGRVWAEAEEGRGATFYFSLG
;
A
#
# COMPACT_ATOMS: atom_id res chain seq x y z
N MET A 1 1.32 30.21 -62.99
CA MET A 1 0.71 29.17 -62.13
C MET A 1 -0.62 29.73 -61.68
N THR A 2 -1.71 28.96 -61.79
CA THR A 2 -3.06 29.29 -61.30
C THR A 2 -3.59 30.68 -61.69
N ASP A 3 -3.98 30.78 -62.97
CA ASP A 3 -5.29 31.23 -63.50
C ASP A 3 -6.05 32.38 -62.78
N ASP A 4 -6.58 33.41 -63.45
CA ASP A 4 -6.32 33.87 -64.84
C ASP A 4 -6.67 35.37 -65.03
N SER A 5 -6.19 35.90 -66.16
CA SER A 5 -6.22 37.24 -66.77
C SER A 5 -7.62 37.67 -67.32
N ALA A 6 -7.91 38.87 -67.85
CA ALA A 6 -7.20 40.14 -68.15
C ALA A 6 -8.21 41.34 -67.96
N HIS A 7 -8.28 42.51 -68.62
CA HIS A 7 -7.54 43.16 -69.73
C HIS A 7 -7.66 44.72 -69.71
N VAL A 8 -7.72 45.42 -70.87
CA VAL A 8 -7.62 46.89 -71.05
C VAL A 8 -8.66 47.43 -72.08
N ALA A 9 -9.03 48.72 -71.99
CA ALA A 9 -10.14 49.36 -72.74
C ALA A 9 -9.71 50.22 -73.98
N SER A 10 -10.70 50.75 -74.71
CA SER A 10 -10.56 51.50 -75.99
C SER A 10 -11.61 52.65 -76.09
N PRO A 11 -11.36 53.79 -76.80
CA PRO A 11 -12.06 55.05 -76.52
C PRO A 11 -13.30 55.34 -77.40
N GLY A 12 -14.42 55.68 -76.76
CA GLY A 12 -15.63 56.17 -77.46
C GLY A 12 -16.73 56.83 -76.61
N ALA A 13 -16.59 56.95 -75.27
CA ALA A 13 -17.69 57.29 -74.38
C ALA A 13 -17.99 58.80 -74.19
N ASP A 14 -16.97 59.66 -74.24
CA ASP A 14 -17.06 61.05 -73.73
C ASP A 14 -18.07 61.96 -74.45
N SER A 15 -18.36 61.72 -75.73
CA SER A 15 -19.21 62.63 -76.52
C SER A 15 -20.70 62.52 -76.20
N LEU A 16 -21.16 61.37 -75.68
CA LEU A 16 -22.58 61.09 -75.45
C LEU A 16 -23.10 61.76 -74.17
N LEU A 17 -22.37 61.56 -73.05
CA LEU A 17 -22.70 62.09 -71.73
C LEU A 17 -22.93 63.61 -71.75
N ARG A 18 -22.13 64.33 -72.53
CA ARG A 18 -22.20 65.80 -72.60
C ARG A 18 -23.51 66.32 -73.21
N ARG A 19 -24.16 65.55 -74.08
CA ARG A 19 -25.44 65.95 -74.71
C ARG A 19 -26.64 65.67 -73.79
N ILE A 20 -26.64 64.53 -73.11
CA ILE A 20 -27.68 64.15 -72.13
C ILE A 20 -27.83 65.22 -71.04
N LEU A 21 -26.72 65.82 -70.57
CA LEU A 21 -26.72 66.91 -69.60
C LEU A 21 -27.24 68.26 -70.13
N MET A 22 -27.29 68.49 -71.44
CA MET A 22 -27.87 69.69 -72.04
C MET A 22 -29.39 69.56 -72.15
N ASP A 23 -29.86 68.41 -72.62
CA ASP A 23 -31.25 68.16 -73.04
C ASP A 23 -32.24 67.94 -71.87
N SER A 24 -31.85 68.19 -70.61
CA SER A 24 -32.70 67.96 -69.43
C SER A 24 -33.63 69.16 -69.10
N PHE A 25 -34.88 68.83 -68.80
CA PHE A 25 -35.88 69.74 -68.23
C PHE A 25 -35.76 69.92 -66.71
N GLU A 26 -35.09 69.01 -66.01
CA GLU A 26 -34.71 69.25 -64.61
C GLU A 26 -33.64 70.36 -64.58
N GLU A 27 -33.69 71.24 -63.58
CA GLU A 27 -32.62 72.21 -63.36
C GLU A 27 -31.34 71.47 -62.93
N ILE A 28 -30.29 71.44 -63.77
CA ILE A 28 -29.02 70.75 -63.46
C ILE A 28 -27.83 71.69 -63.65
N TYR A 29 -26.94 71.76 -62.66
CA TYR A 29 -25.72 72.59 -62.68
C TYR A 29 -24.45 71.75 -62.58
N VAL A 30 -23.46 72.02 -63.41
CA VAL A 30 -22.10 71.44 -63.32
C VAL A 30 -21.07 72.56 -63.17
N PHE A 31 -20.25 72.54 -62.13
CA PHE A 31 -19.33 73.64 -61.80
C PHE A 31 -17.95 73.17 -61.30
N ASP A 32 -16.91 73.95 -61.54
CA ASP A 32 -15.53 73.60 -61.18
C ASP A 32 -15.34 73.57 -59.65
N ALA A 33 -14.67 72.54 -59.13
CA ALA A 33 -14.61 72.29 -57.69
C ALA A 33 -13.66 73.20 -56.89
N ASN A 34 -12.80 73.96 -57.58
CA ASN A 34 -11.82 74.86 -56.96
C ASN A 34 -12.24 76.32 -57.05
N THR A 35 -12.93 76.71 -58.12
CA THR A 35 -13.33 78.09 -58.44
C THR A 35 -14.83 78.35 -58.30
N LEU A 36 -15.64 77.30 -58.15
CA LEU A 36 -17.11 77.32 -58.01
C LEU A 36 -17.86 77.98 -59.19
N LYS A 37 -17.20 78.13 -60.34
CA LYS A 37 -17.80 78.66 -61.58
C LYS A 37 -18.47 77.56 -62.40
N PHE A 38 -19.62 77.88 -62.97
CA PHE A 38 -20.37 76.94 -63.81
C PHE A 38 -19.59 76.59 -65.09
N LEU A 39 -19.43 75.30 -65.35
CA LEU A 39 -18.82 74.74 -66.57
C LEU A 39 -19.91 74.39 -67.60
N GLN A 40 -21.02 73.82 -67.12
CA GLN A 40 -22.17 73.38 -67.91
C GLN A 40 -23.47 73.46 -67.08
N VAL A 41 -24.63 73.70 -67.71
CA VAL A 41 -25.96 73.80 -67.08
C VAL A 41 -27.00 73.21 -68.04
N SER A 42 -28.09 72.61 -67.55
CA SER A 42 -29.18 72.06 -68.38
C SER A 42 -30.12 73.12 -68.95
N HIS A 43 -30.98 72.74 -69.90
CA HIS A 43 -31.97 73.65 -70.47
C HIS A 43 -33.00 74.16 -69.44
N GLY A 44 -33.60 73.28 -68.65
CA GLY A 44 -34.64 73.66 -67.67
C GLY A 44 -34.16 74.65 -66.62
N ALA A 45 -32.89 74.57 -66.20
CA ALA A 45 -32.26 75.57 -65.33
C ALA A 45 -32.16 76.97 -65.97
N LEU A 46 -31.86 77.03 -67.27
CA LEU A 46 -31.73 78.30 -68.00
C LEU A 46 -33.12 78.93 -68.23
N GLU A 47 -34.15 78.13 -68.51
CA GLU A 47 -35.54 78.59 -68.60
C GLU A 47 -36.08 79.07 -67.25
N ASN A 48 -35.95 78.28 -66.19
CA ASN A 48 -36.59 78.57 -64.90
C ASN A 48 -35.93 79.74 -64.15
N LEU A 49 -34.60 79.92 -64.28
CA LEU A 49 -33.88 81.06 -63.70
C LEU A 49 -33.79 82.30 -64.61
N GLY A 50 -33.73 82.14 -65.94
CA GLY A 50 -33.63 83.23 -66.92
C GLY A 50 -32.21 83.70 -67.32
N TYR A 51 -31.17 82.89 -67.10
CA TYR A 51 -29.77 83.22 -67.48
C TYR A 51 -29.31 82.44 -68.71
N SER A 52 -28.31 82.96 -69.44
CA SER A 52 -27.66 82.27 -70.57
C SER A 52 -26.36 81.55 -70.15
N MET A 53 -25.95 80.54 -70.92
CA MET A 53 -24.71 79.78 -70.66
C MET A 53 -23.43 80.62 -70.63
N ALA A 54 -23.39 81.76 -71.32
CA ALA A 54 -22.23 82.66 -71.28
C ALA A 54 -22.20 83.49 -69.99
N GLU A 55 -23.35 83.97 -69.52
CA GLU A 55 -23.50 84.64 -68.21
C GLU A 55 -23.19 83.66 -67.06
N MET A 56 -23.76 82.45 -67.11
CA MET A 56 -23.55 81.41 -66.08
C MET A 56 -22.06 81.07 -65.91
N ARG A 57 -21.27 81.03 -66.99
CA ARG A 57 -19.82 80.81 -66.91
C ARG A 57 -19.02 81.92 -66.22
N ALA A 58 -19.59 83.12 -66.10
CA ALA A 58 -18.99 84.20 -65.33
C ALA A 58 -19.34 84.11 -63.82
N LEU A 59 -20.56 83.66 -63.52
CA LEU A 59 -21.16 83.55 -62.18
C LEU A 59 -20.63 82.37 -61.35
N THR A 60 -21.00 82.36 -60.07
CA THR A 60 -20.81 81.27 -59.11
C THR A 60 -22.14 80.81 -58.51
N VAL A 61 -22.15 79.63 -57.90
CA VAL A 61 -23.34 79.06 -57.24
C VAL A 61 -23.86 79.88 -56.03
N ALA A 62 -23.08 80.83 -55.50
CA ALA A 62 -23.53 81.72 -54.43
C ALA A 62 -24.48 82.82 -54.94
N ASP A 63 -24.31 83.29 -56.17
CA ASP A 63 -25.02 84.47 -56.72
C ASP A 63 -26.54 84.24 -56.85
N LEU A 64 -26.96 82.98 -56.99
CA LEU A 64 -28.35 82.53 -57.11
C LEU A 64 -29.07 82.33 -55.75
N LYS A 65 -28.35 82.33 -54.63
CA LYS A 65 -28.84 81.84 -53.33
C LYS A 65 -28.86 82.96 -52.30
N PRO A 66 -29.93 83.78 -52.25
CA PRO A 66 -29.99 84.97 -51.38
C PRO A 66 -29.83 84.64 -49.89
N ASP A 67 -30.25 83.44 -49.48
CA ASP A 67 -30.27 83.00 -48.08
C ASP A 67 -28.96 82.28 -47.65
N LEU A 68 -27.91 82.24 -48.48
CA LEU A 68 -26.67 81.47 -48.23
C LEU A 68 -25.39 82.26 -48.53
N SER A 69 -24.56 82.48 -47.51
CA SER A 69 -23.27 83.16 -47.65
C SER A 69 -22.16 82.24 -48.19
N GLY A 70 -21.10 82.82 -48.77
CA GLY A 70 -19.98 82.06 -49.34
C GLY A 70 -19.27 81.14 -48.34
N GLU A 71 -19.12 81.54 -47.07
CA GLU A 71 -18.60 80.65 -46.03
C GLU A 71 -19.55 79.51 -45.65
N ALA A 72 -20.87 79.78 -45.63
CA ALA A 72 -21.87 78.74 -45.35
C ALA A 72 -21.87 77.69 -46.48
N PHE A 73 -21.77 78.15 -47.74
CA PHE A 73 -21.63 77.27 -48.88
C PHE A 73 -20.30 76.49 -48.87
N ALA A 74 -19.18 77.14 -48.55
CA ALA A 74 -17.89 76.48 -48.38
C ALA A 74 -17.94 75.37 -47.30
N ARG A 75 -18.64 75.62 -46.18
CA ARG A 75 -18.88 74.59 -45.14
C ARG A 75 -19.78 73.45 -45.63
N LEU A 76 -20.81 73.73 -46.44
CA LEU A 76 -21.70 72.72 -47.02
C LEU A 76 -20.99 71.80 -48.04
N ILE A 77 -20.02 72.32 -48.80
CA ILE A 77 -19.28 71.52 -49.80
C ILE A 77 -17.99 70.88 -49.25
N ARG A 78 -17.49 71.33 -48.10
CA ARG A 78 -16.25 70.79 -47.50
C ARG A 78 -16.27 69.25 -47.33
N PRO A 79 -17.38 68.60 -46.89
CA PRO A 79 -17.44 67.13 -46.81
C PRO A 79 -17.28 66.44 -48.17
N LEU A 80 -17.75 67.07 -49.25
CA LEU A 80 -17.56 66.57 -50.61
C LEU A 80 -16.08 66.69 -51.02
N GLN A 81 -15.40 67.77 -50.61
CA GLN A 81 -13.99 68.04 -50.90
C GLN A 81 -13.01 67.23 -50.04
N THR A 82 -13.33 66.89 -48.78
CA THR A 82 -12.56 65.96 -47.95
C THR A 82 -12.71 64.51 -48.40
N GLY A 83 -13.81 64.16 -49.08
CA GLY A 83 -14.14 62.78 -49.47
C GLY A 83 -15.00 62.06 -48.41
N GLU A 84 -15.46 62.81 -47.43
CA GLU A 84 -16.31 62.43 -46.30
C GLU A 84 -17.78 62.24 -46.71
N LYS A 85 -18.20 62.83 -47.84
CA LYS A 85 -19.48 62.58 -48.50
C LYS A 85 -19.33 62.57 -50.03
N ASN A 86 -20.28 61.91 -50.70
CA ASN A 86 -20.44 61.96 -52.16
C ASN A 86 -21.62 62.84 -52.62
N LEU A 87 -22.63 63.08 -51.78
CA LEU A 87 -23.81 63.89 -52.08
C LEU A 87 -24.22 64.75 -50.87
N GLN A 88 -24.79 65.93 -51.12
CA GLN A 88 -25.28 66.92 -50.16
C GLN A 88 -26.61 67.50 -50.66
N VAL A 89 -27.59 67.73 -49.77
CA VAL A 89 -28.95 68.22 -50.10
C VAL A 89 -29.35 69.34 -49.14
N PHE A 90 -30.11 70.35 -49.60
CA PHE A 90 -30.62 71.45 -48.79
C PHE A 90 -31.82 72.17 -49.44
N GLU A 91 -32.81 72.58 -48.65
CA GLU A 91 -33.83 73.55 -49.08
C GLU A 91 -33.30 74.99 -49.01
N THR A 92 -33.85 75.86 -49.86
CA THR A 92 -33.60 77.31 -49.88
C THR A 92 -34.71 78.00 -50.68
N ARG A 93 -34.68 79.33 -50.80
CA ARG A 93 -35.47 80.03 -51.81
C ARG A 93 -34.54 80.45 -52.93
N HIS A 94 -34.77 79.93 -54.13
CA HIS A 94 -34.10 80.47 -55.31
C HIS A 94 -34.71 81.81 -55.67
N ARG A 95 -33.84 82.74 -56.05
CA ARG A 95 -34.24 84.02 -56.60
C ARG A 95 -34.02 83.96 -58.11
N ARG A 96 -35.12 83.97 -58.86
CA ARG A 96 -35.11 84.05 -60.34
C ARG A 96 -34.56 85.42 -60.76
N LYS A 97 -34.20 85.60 -62.04
CA LYS A 97 -33.63 86.85 -62.56
C LYS A 97 -34.57 88.08 -62.40
N ASP A 98 -35.86 87.86 -62.18
CA ASP A 98 -36.86 88.90 -61.90
C ASP A 98 -36.95 89.34 -60.42
N GLY A 99 -36.29 88.63 -59.51
CA GLY A 99 -36.32 88.90 -58.07
C GLY A 99 -37.44 88.19 -57.29
N SER A 100 -38.29 87.39 -57.95
CA SER A 100 -39.30 86.57 -57.28
C SER A 100 -38.65 85.42 -56.47
N PHE A 101 -39.35 85.00 -55.41
CA PHE A 101 -38.95 83.90 -54.55
C PHE A 101 -39.99 82.79 -54.61
N TYR A 102 -39.50 81.55 -54.72
CA TYR A 102 -40.29 80.32 -54.66
C TYR A 102 -39.54 79.30 -53.78
N PRO A 103 -40.24 78.42 -53.05
CA PRO A 103 -39.60 77.45 -52.16
C PRO A 103 -38.99 76.31 -52.98
N VAL A 104 -37.68 76.04 -52.81
CA VAL A 104 -36.96 75.00 -53.57
C VAL A 104 -36.15 74.04 -52.73
N GLU A 105 -35.97 72.83 -53.24
CA GLU A 105 -34.99 71.85 -52.75
C GLU A 105 -33.77 71.83 -53.70
N VAL A 106 -32.56 71.54 -53.20
CA VAL A 106 -31.29 71.53 -53.96
C VAL A 106 -30.45 70.31 -53.60
N ARG A 107 -29.95 69.57 -54.59
CA ARG A 107 -29.06 68.39 -54.45
C ARG A 107 -27.67 68.69 -55.07
N LEU A 108 -26.57 68.08 -54.60
CA LEU A 108 -25.19 68.44 -54.98
C LEU A 108 -24.14 67.32 -54.72
N GLN A 109 -23.35 66.91 -55.73
CA GLN A 109 -22.30 65.86 -55.67
C GLN A 109 -20.95 66.36 -56.23
N LEU A 110 -19.82 65.79 -55.80
CA LEU A 110 -18.47 65.98 -56.39
C LEU A 110 -18.02 64.74 -57.19
N ALA A 111 -17.48 64.94 -58.39
CA ALA A 111 -16.76 63.94 -59.18
C ALA A 111 -15.24 64.20 -59.13
N ARG A 112 -14.46 63.14 -58.84
CA ARG A 112 -13.01 63.21 -58.59
C ARG A 112 -12.15 62.62 -59.70
N ASP A 113 -12.68 61.65 -60.44
CA ASP A 113 -11.96 60.88 -61.46
C ASP A 113 -11.83 61.64 -62.80
N VAL A 114 -12.01 62.96 -62.75
CA VAL A 114 -11.92 63.92 -63.85
C VAL A 114 -10.92 65.01 -63.43
N SER A 115 -10.08 65.46 -64.34
CA SER A 115 -9.08 66.51 -64.07
C SER A 115 -9.37 67.77 -64.88
N PRO A 116 -9.69 68.93 -64.25
CA PRO A 116 -9.90 69.12 -62.81
C PRO A 116 -11.23 68.49 -62.30
N PRO A 117 -11.37 68.27 -60.98
CA PRO A 117 -12.60 67.75 -60.38
C PRO A 117 -13.76 68.75 -60.43
N VAL A 118 -15.00 68.25 -60.47
CA VAL A 118 -16.21 69.05 -60.74
C VAL A 118 -17.41 68.65 -59.87
N PHE A 119 -18.26 69.62 -59.54
CA PHE A 119 -19.53 69.44 -58.84
C PHE A 119 -20.72 69.31 -59.82
N ILE A 120 -21.81 68.63 -59.40
CA ILE A 120 -23.07 68.43 -60.14
C ILE A 120 -24.28 68.63 -59.20
N ALA A 121 -25.35 69.34 -59.57
CA ALA A 121 -26.49 69.69 -58.69
C ALA A 121 -27.89 69.70 -59.37
N ILE A 122 -29.01 69.54 -58.62
CA ILE A 122 -30.42 69.42 -59.13
C ILE A 122 -31.46 70.18 -58.25
N ILE A 123 -32.58 70.73 -58.79
CA ILE A 123 -33.58 71.60 -58.09
C ILE A 123 -35.07 71.19 -58.28
N LEU A 124 -35.97 71.54 -57.32
CA LEU A 124 -37.44 71.25 -57.30
C LEU A 124 -38.30 72.47 -56.85
N ASP A 125 -39.65 72.42 -57.02
CA ASP A 125 -40.64 73.53 -56.81
C ASP A 125 -41.98 73.04 -56.16
N ARG A 126 -42.78 73.89 -55.49
CA ARG A 126 -44.06 73.57 -54.76
C ARG A 126 -45.03 74.78 -54.60
N SER A 127 -46.37 74.56 -54.47
CA SER A 127 -47.35 75.66 -54.21
C SER A 127 -48.70 75.35 -53.47
N GLU A 128 -49.83 75.09 -54.16
CA GLU A 128 -51.23 75.41 -53.70
C GLU A 128 -51.95 74.37 -52.80
N HIS A 129 -52.88 74.81 -51.89
CA HIS A 129 -53.58 73.90 -50.95
C HIS A 129 -54.86 74.36 -50.16
N LEU A 130 -55.24 75.65 -50.09
CA LEU A 130 -55.71 76.27 -48.81
C LEU A 130 -57.22 76.58 -48.55
N CYS A 131 -58.21 76.02 -49.24
CA CYS A 131 -59.61 76.54 -49.14
C CYS A 131 -60.74 75.56 -48.71
N ALA A 132 -60.45 74.29 -48.45
CA ALA A 132 -61.50 73.26 -48.27
C ALA A 132 -61.99 73.00 -46.82
N GLU A 133 -61.47 73.73 -45.82
CA GLU A 133 -61.50 73.28 -44.42
C GLU A 133 -62.78 73.57 -43.61
N ASP A 134 -63.49 74.68 -43.86
CA ASP A 134 -64.44 75.27 -42.89
C ASP A 134 -65.70 74.42 -42.58
N VAL A 135 -66.23 73.67 -43.55
CA VAL A 135 -67.54 72.98 -43.41
C VAL A 135 -67.45 71.74 -42.52
N LEU A 136 -66.31 71.05 -42.52
CA LEU A 136 -66.08 69.82 -41.73
C LEU A 136 -66.25 70.06 -40.22
N ARG A 137 -65.77 71.22 -39.75
CA ARG A 137 -65.67 71.61 -38.33
C ARG A 137 -66.98 71.57 -37.55
N CYS A 138 -68.14 71.66 -38.21
CA CYS A 138 -69.43 71.80 -37.51
C CYS A 138 -70.11 70.46 -37.17
N GLY A 139 -69.97 69.44 -38.00
CA GLY A 139 -70.53 68.11 -37.72
C GLY A 139 -69.76 67.37 -36.62
N GLU A 140 -68.44 67.49 -36.66
CA GLU A 140 -67.47 66.88 -35.74
C GLU A 140 -67.80 67.15 -34.26
N LYS A 141 -68.16 68.39 -33.91
CA LYS A 141 -68.41 68.80 -32.52
C LYS A 141 -69.53 67.99 -31.86
N ARG A 142 -70.61 67.68 -32.59
CA ARG A 142 -71.77 66.98 -32.02
C ARG A 142 -71.52 65.49 -31.77
N PHE A 143 -70.62 64.87 -32.55
CA PHE A 143 -70.20 63.49 -32.33
C PHE A 143 -69.38 63.38 -31.03
N ARG A 144 -68.44 64.31 -30.83
CA ARG A 144 -67.55 64.38 -29.66
C ARG A 144 -68.31 64.38 -28.33
N GLU A 145 -69.35 65.21 -28.21
CA GLU A 145 -70.15 65.35 -26.98
C GLU A 145 -70.89 64.06 -26.54
N LEU A 146 -71.15 63.12 -27.46
CA LEU A 146 -71.80 61.83 -27.14
C LEU A 146 -70.81 60.78 -26.64
N VAL A 147 -69.60 60.74 -27.21
CA VAL A 147 -68.54 59.79 -26.82
C VAL A 147 -68.09 60.05 -25.37
N GLU A 148 -67.94 61.32 -25.01
CA GLU A 148 -67.49 61.79 -23.69
C GLU A 148 -68.41 61.44 -22.52
N GLN A 149 -69.70 61.24 -22.78
CA GLN A 149 -70.70 60.96 -21.73
C GLN A 149 -71.08 59.48 -21.61
N SER A 150 -70.40 58.59 -22.34
CA SER A 150 -70.68 57.15 -22.29
C SER A 150 -70.25 56.52 -20.95
N PRO A 151 -71.09 55.66 -20.34
CA PRO A 151 -70.73 54.90 -19.14
C PRO A 151 -69.78 53.73 -19.42
N PHE A 152 -69.45 53.46 -20.68
CA PHE A 152 -68.41 52.52 -21.07
C PHE A 152 -67.10 53.26 -21.32
N SER A 153 -65.98 52.59 -21.00
CA SER A 153 -64.65 53.02 -21.43
C SER A 153 -64.56 52.87 -22.94
N ILE A 154 -64.38 53.99 -23.67
CA ILE A 154 -64.33 54.03 -25.13
C ILE A 154 -63.03 54.67 -25.58
N GLN A 155 -62.37 54.02 -26.54
CA GLN A 155 -61.20 54.53 -27.25
C GLN A 155 -61.43 54.37 -28.76
N VAL A 156 -60.99 55.34 -29.54
CA VAL A 156 -61.06 55.35 -31.00
C VAL A 156 -59.64 55.29 -31.54
N PHE A 157 -59.40 54.43 -32.50
CA PHE A 157 -58.09 54.19 -33.13
C PHE A 157 -58.11 54.49 -34.63
N SER A 158 -56.98 54.90 -35.17
CA SER A 158 -56.72 54.96 -36.60
C SER A 158 -56.60 53.53 -37.19
N PRO A 159 -56.78 53.33 -38.51
CA PRO A 159 -56.65 52.00 -39.12
C PRO A 159 -55.27 51.34 -38.97
N ASP A 160 -54.22 52.12 -38.65
CA ASP A 160 -52.86 51.63 -38.34
C ASP A 160 -52.59 51.41 -36.84
N GLY A 161 -53.59 51.59 -35.96
CA GLY A 161 -53.54 51.18 -34.55
C GLY A 161 -53.17 52.27 -33.54
N ARG A 162 -53.06 53.55 -33.92
CA ARG A 162 -52.78 54.64 -32.97
C ARG A 162 -54.05 55.19 -32.33
N SER A 163 -53.99 55.58 -31.06
CA SER A 163 -55.12 56.20 -30.36
C SER A 163 -55.42 57.59 -30.95
N LEU A 164 -56.67 57.84 -31.33
CA LEU A 164 -57.17 59.12 -31.86
C LEU A 164 -57.97 59.90 -30.81
N SER A 165 -58.73 59.20 -29.96
CA SER A 165 -59.46 59.81 -28.84
C SER A 165 -59.84 58.76 -27.81
N VAL A 166 -59.74 59.11 -26.53
CA VAL A 166 -60.35 58.36 -25.41
C VAL A 166 -61.50 59.16 -24.83
N ASN A 167 -62.41 58.51 -24.09
CA ASN A 167 -63.43 59.20 -23.32
C ASN A 167 -63.12 59.22 -21.83
N ARG A 168 -63.76 60.12 -21.08
CA ARG A 168 -63.59 60.28 -19.63
C ARG A 168 -63.83 59.01 -18.77
N THR A 169 -64.46 57.98 -19.31
CA THR A 169 -64.63 56.69 -18.62
C THR A 169 -63.43 55.77 -18.85
N TRP A 170 -62.82 55.81 -20.04
CA TRP A 170 -61.53 55.16 -20.33
C TRP A 170 -60.43 55.74 -19.44
N GLU A 171 -60.37 57.07 -19.29
CA GLU A 171 -59.34 57.74 -18.49
C GLU A 171 -59.32 57.28 -17.02
N LYS A 172 -60.49 56.98 -16.45
CA LYS A 172 -60.61 56.47 -15.07
C LYS A 172 -60.23 55.00 -14.92
N LEU A 173 -60.44 54.20 -15.95
CA LEU A 173 -60.22 52.76 -15.90
C LEU A 173 -58.74 52.41 -16.08
N PHE A 174 -58.05 53.14 -16.96
CA PHE A 174 -56.63 52.96 -17.25
C PHE A 174 -55.73 53.98 -16.53
N GLY A 175 -56.30 54.98 -15.85
CA GLY A 175 -55.54 56.00 -15.10
C GLY A 175 -54.79 57.02 -15.97
N ALA A 176 -54.94 56.95 -17.29
CA ALA A 176 -54.22 57.72 -18.30
C ALA A 176 -55.16 58.67 -19.07
N THR A 177 -54.62 59.75 -19.61
CA THR A 177 -55.31 60.65 -20.55
C THR A 177 -54.93 60.33 -22.01
N LEU A 178 -55.48 61.07 -22.98
CA LEU A 178 -55.03 60.98 -24.37
C LEU A 178 -53.58 61.47 -24.57
N GLU A 179 -53.10 62.39 -23.72
CA GLU A 179 -51.75 62.95 -23.83
C GLU A 179 -50.70 61.95 -23.31
N ASP A 180 -51.01 61.25 -22.21
CA ASP A 180 -50.13 60.25 -21.58
C ASP A 180 -49.90 59.00 -22.47
N LEU A 181 -50.78 58.77 -23.46
CA LEU A 181 -50.64 57.69 -24.45
C LEU A 181 -49.54 57.93 -25.49
N GLY A 182 -49.01 59.15 -25.65
CA GLY A 182 -47.85 59.45 -26.49
C GLY A 182 -47.90 58.85 -27.91
N ASP A 183 -46.98 57.91 -28.18
CA ASP A 183 -46.81 57.23 -29.48
C ASP A 183 -47.48 55.83 -29.54
N TYR A 184 -48.29 55.49 -28.53
CA TYR A 184 -48.90 54.18 -28.32
C TYR A 184 -49.67 53.65 -29.54
N ASN A 185 -49.47 52.36 -29.83
CA ASN A 185 -50.10 51.68 -30.95
C ASN A 185 -50.56 50.25 -30.56
N ILE A 186 -51.88 50.03 -30.56
CA ILE A 186 -52.50 48.77 -30.12
C ILE A 186 -52.22 47.58 -31.05
N LEU A 187 -51.71 47.79 -32.27
CA LEU A 187 -51.23 46.72 -33.16
C LEU A 187 -49.78 46.31 -32.92
N LYS A 188 -49.07 47.02 -32.04
CA LYS A 188 -47.68 46.77 -31.62
C LYS A 188 -47.51 46.49 -30.13
N ASP A 189 -48.48 46.89 -29.31
CA ASP A 189 -48.53 46.66 -27.86
C ASP A 189 -48.05 45.23 -27.51
N GLN A 190 -46.89 45.17 -26.87
CA GLN A 190 -46.18 43.93 -26.56
C GLN A 190 -46.94 43.11 -25.49
N GLN A 191 -47.60 43.78 -24.55
CA GLN A 191 -48.50 43.16 -23.57
C GLN A 191 -49.63 42.39 -24.27
N LEU A 192 -50.24 42.99 -25.30
CA LEU A 192 -51.33 42.38 -26.08
C LEU A 192 -50.84 41.30 -27.06
N VAL A 193 -49.57 41.32 -27.47
CA VAL A 193 -48.91 40.20 -28.15
C VAL A 193 -48.71 39.03 -27.19
N GLU A 194 -48.13 39.28 -26.02
CA GLU A 194 -47.77 38.25 -25.04
C GLU A 194 -49.00 37.61 -24.38
N LYS A 195 -50.04 38.40 -24.11
CA LYS A 195 -51.36 37.91 -23.65
C LYS A 195 -52.20 37.30 -24.79
N GLY A 196 -51.63 37.17 -26.00
CA GLY A 196 -52.19 36.39 -27.11
C GLY A 196 -53.44 36.98 -27.77
N VAL A 197 -53.84 38.21 -27.43
CA VAL A 197 -55.07 38.86 -27.92
C VAL A 197 -54.86 39.65 -29.22
N MET A 198 -53.62 39.92 -29.62
CA MET A 198 -53.27 40.57 -30.88
C MET A 198 -53.97 40.02 -32.15
N PRO A 199 -54.30 38.71 -32.31
CA PRO A 199 -55.10 38.21 -33.43
C PRO A 199 -56.54 38.71 -33.43
N TYR A 200 -57.14 38.94 -32.25
CA TYR A 200 -58.48 39.52 -32.11
C TYR A 200 -58.46 41.00 -32.51
N ILE A 201 -57.45 41.75 -32.03
CA ILE A 201 -57.18 43.13 -32.48
C ILE A 201 -57.08 43.16 -34.01
N LYS A 202 -56.18 42.36 -34.60
CA LYS A 202 -55.94 42.33 -36.06
C LYS A 202 -57.19 41.96 -36.88
N ARG A 203 -58.13 41.17 -36.35
CA ARG A 203 -59.44 40.90 -36.99
C ARG A 203 -60.39 42.10 -36.92
N GLY A 204 -60.44 42.79 -35.77
CA GLY A 204 -61.21 44.04 -35.63
C GLY A 204 -60.74 45.11 -36.62
N PHE A 205 -59.42 45.31 -36.68
CA PHE A 205 -58.76 46.22 -37.63
C PHE A 205 -58.75 45.71 -39.08
N ALA A 206 -59.15 44.46 -39.34
CA ALA A 206 -59.47 43.95 -40.67
C ALA A 206 -60.95 44.13 -41.06
N GLY A 207 -61.80 44.66 -40.17
CA GLY A 207 -63.16 45.07 -40.47
C GLY A 207 -64.26 44.15 -39.94
N GLU A 208 -63.94 43.25 -39.03
CA GLU A 208 -64.91 42.41 -38.30
C GLU A 208 -65.34 43.05 -36.97
N PHE A 209 -66.54 42.74 -36.47
CA PHE A 209 -66.86 42.94 -35.05
C PHE A 209 -66.22 41.81 -34.24
N VAL A 210 -65.52 42.12 -33.15
CA VAL A 210 -64.77 41.14 -32.35
C VAL A 210 -64.93 41.40 -30.86
N GLU A 211 -65.34 40.36 -30.11
CA GLU A 211 -65.17 40.30 -28.65
C GLU A 211 -63.78 39.73 -28.33
N ILE A 212 -63.05 40.41 -27.46
CA ILE A 212 -61.73 40.00 -26.95
C ILE A 212 -61.97 39.28 -25.61
N PRO A 213 -61.34 38.13 -25.35
CA PRO A 213 -61.41 37.48 -24.04
C PRO A 213 -60.89 38.40 -22.92
N VAL A 214 -61.31 38.11 -21.68
CA VAL A 214 -60.87 38.85 -20.48
C VAL A 214 -59.35 38.81 -20.35
N ILE A 215 -58.73 39.98 -20.15
CA ILE A 215 -57.29 40.14 -19.93
C ILE A 215 -57.03 41.09 -18.76
N THR A 216 -55.98 40.82 -17.99
CA THR A 216 -55.38 41.83 -17.11
C THR A 216 -54.42 42.69 -17.91
N TYR A 217 -54.64 44.00 -17.91
CA TYR A 217 -53.84 45.02 -18.59
C TYR A 217 -53.30 46.02 -17.56
N ASP A 218 -51.99 46.24 -17.58
CA ASP A 218 -51.32 47.19 -16.70
C ASP A 218 -50.72 48.34 -17.52
N THR A 219 -51.04 49.59 -17.21
CA THR A 219 -50.50 50.72 -17.98
C THR A 219 -48.99 50.90 -17.83
N ALA A 220 -48.37 50.45 -16.74
CA ALA A 220 -46.93 50.58 -16.52
C ALA A 220 -46.08 49.43 -17.11
N GLU A 221 -46.71 48.33 -17.55
CA GLU A 221 -46.03 47.32 -18.39
C GLU A 221 -45.85 47.81 -19.85
N THR A 222 -46.64 48.79 -20.28
CA THR A 222 -46.59 49.36 -21.64
C THR A 222 -45.71 50.61 -21.66
N LEU A 223 -44.44 50.44 -22.05
CA LEU A 223 -43.39 51.47 -22.04
C LEU A 223 -43.73 52.76 -22.82
N GLU A 224 -44.68 52.71 -23.75
CA GLU A 224 -45.14 53.87 -24.53
C GLU A 224 -46.18 54.75 -23.82
N ILE A 225 -46.63 54.40 -22.60
CA ILE A 225 -47.67 55.13 -21.84
C ILE A 225 -47.05 55.77 -20.58
N ASP A 226 -46.99 57.10 -20.51
CA ASP A 226 -46.43 57.87 -19.38
C ASP A 226 -47.52 58.23 -18.35
N ALA A 227 -48.16 57.20 -17.80
CA ALA A 227 -49.31 57.33 -16.88
C ALA A 227 -49.04 56.69 -15.51
N PRO A 228 -49.81 57.06 -14.46
CA PRO A 228 -49.75 56.38 -13.16
C PRO A 228 -50.02 54.86 -13.30
N PRO A 229 -49.20 53.99 -12.67
CA PRO A 229 -49.30 52.53 -12.79
C PRO A 229 -50.69 52.05 -12.35
N THR A 230 -51.47 51.57 -13.32
CA THR A 230 -52.86 51.16 -13.13
C THR A 230 -53.10 49.80 -13.77
N SER A 231 -53.27 48.79 -12.91
CA SER A 231 -53.61 47.42 -13.30
C SER A 231 -55.12 47.22 -13.25
N CYS A 232 -55.72 46.77 -14.35
CA CYS A 232 -57.16 46.49 -14.46
C CYS A 232 -57.39 45.18 -15.20
N THR A 233 -58.49 44.46 -14.94
CA THR A 233 -58.85 43.25 -15.69
C THR A 233 -60.13 43.51 -16.47
N VAL A 234 -60.01 43.54 -17.80
CA VAL A 234 -61.04 44.04 -18.71
C VAL A 234 -61.42 43.01 -19.77
N ARG A 235 -62.70 43.04 -20.15
CA ARG A 235 -63.20 42.50 -21.43
C ARG A 235 -63.32 43.65 -22.43
N ALA A 236 -63.10 43.39 -23.72
CA ALA A 236 -63.12 44.44 -24.73
C ALA A 236 -63.86 44.03 -26.02
N PHE A 237 -64.41 45.02 -26.72
CA PHE A 237 -65.23 44.85 -27.93
C PHE A 237 -64.78 45.82 -29.02
N ILE A 238 -64.48 45.29 -30.22
CA ILE A 238 -63.95 46.06 -31.36
C ILE A 238 -65.04 46.30 -32.41
N TYR A 239 -65.25 47.57 -32.78
CA TYR A 239 -66.22 48.05 -33.75
C TYR A 239 -65.54 48.90 -34.85
N PRO A 240 -65.22 48.33 -36.02
CA PRO A 240 -64.63 49.08 -37.13
C PRO A 240 -65.67 49.93 -37.86
N ILE A 241 -65.49 51.25 -37.83
CA ILE A 241 -66.24 52.22 -38.63
C ILE A 241 -65.69 52.19 -40.06
N LYS A 242 -66.59 52.22 -41.05
CA LYS A 242 -66.23 52.17 -42.47
C LYS A 242 -66.75 53.40 -43.22
N ASP A 243 -65.95 53.86 -44.17
CA ASP A 243 -66.29 54.94 -45.09
C ASP A 243 -67.38 54.49 -46.10
N ALA A 244 -67.86 55.44 -46.91
CA ALA A 244 -68.86 55.16 -47.95
C ALA A 244 -68.37 54.23 -49.09
N SER A 245 -67.08 53.87 -49.12
CA SER A 245 -66.51 52.87 -50.04
C SER A 245 -66.35 51.49 -49.41
N GLY A 246 -66.64 51.34 -48.10
CA GLY A 246 -66.49 50.11 -47.34
C GLY A 246 -65.09 49.88 -46.77
N ARG A 247 -64.17 50.85 -46.89
CA ARG A 247 -62.85 50.82 -46.25
C ARG A 247 -62.97 51.25 -44.80
N ILE A 248 -62.10 50.75 -43.92
CA ILE A 248 -62.11 51.12 -42.51
C ILE A 248 -61.56 52.53 -42.37
N GLN A 249 -62.33 53.39 -41.71
CA GLN A 249 -61.99 54.79 -41.46
C GLN A 249 -61.38 54.94 -40.06
N ASP A 250 -62.05 54.38 -39.06
CA ASP A 250 -61.70 54.43 -37.65
C ASP A 250 -62.07 53.09 -36.98
N VAL A 251 -61.47 52.75 -35.84
CA VAL A 251 -61.80 51.54 -35.08
C VAL A 251 -62.12 51.91 -33.64
N ILE A 252 -63.36 51.69 -33.20
CA ILE A 252 -63.75 51.92 -31.81
C ILE A 252 -63.50 50.65 -30.98
N LEU A 253 -62.84 50.80 -29.85
CA LEU A 253 -62.66 49.79 -28.81
C LEU A 253 -63.45 50.20 -27.57
N MET A 254 -64.22 49.27 -27.00
CA MET A 254 -65.05 49.50 -25.82
C MET A 254 -64.72 48.47 -24.73
N HIS A 255 -64.48 48.91 -23.49
CA HIS A 255 -64.05 48.05 -22.37
C HIS A 255 -65.10 47.93 -21.26
N GLU A 256 -65.07 46.79 -20.58
CA GLU A 256 -65.90 46.40 -19.43
C GLU A 256 -64.99 45.82 -18.34
N ASP A 257 -65.06 46.37 -17.12
CA ASP A 257 -64.25 45.91 -15.97
C ASP A 257 -64.80 44.60 -15.40
N CYS A 258 -63.88 43.65 -15.16
CA CYS A 258 -64.13 42.30 -14.66
C CYS A 258 -63.33 41.99 -13.37
N THR A 259 -62.60 42.96 -12.81
CA THR A 259 -61.50 42.73 -11.85
C THR A 259 -61.92 42.01 -10.57
N GLU A 260 -62.99 42.43 -9.90
CA GLU A 260 -63.45 41.79 -8.65
C GLU A 260 -63.87 40.32 -8.82
N LYS A 261 -64.35 39.95 -10.02
CA LYS A 261 -64.99 38.66 -10.28
C LYS A 261 -63.96 37.53 -10.47
N GLU A 262 -62.89 37.79 -11.21
CA GLU A 262 -61.91 36.75 -11.54
C GLU A 262 -60.99 36.46 -10.34
N GLN A 263 -60.72 37.44 -9.46
CA GLN A 263 -59.98 37.21 -8.20
C GLN A 263 -60.69 36.18 -7.31
N ALA A 264 -62.00 36.34 -7.09
CA ALA A 264 -62.78 35.40 -6.27
C ALA A 264 -62.84 33.97 -6.83
N LEU A 265 -62.76 33.83 -8.17
CA LEU A 265 -62.66 32.53 -8.84
C LEU A 265 -61.26 31.90 -8.72
N GLN A 266 -60.21 32.71 -8.69
CA GLN A 266 -58.83 32.26 -8.49
C GLN A 266 -58.60 31.78 -7.04
N ASP A 267 -59.02 32.56 -6.05
CA ASP A 267 -58.86 32.24 -4.62
C ASP A 267 -59.47 30.87 -4.27
N LEU A 268 -60.65 30.57 -4.84
CA LEU A 268 -61.34 29.29 -4.66
C LEU A 268 -60.54 28.12 -5.25
N ARG A 269 -60.07 28.23 -6.50
CA ARG A 269 -59.26 27.20 -7.17
C ARG A 269 -57.99 26.89 -6.40
N GLU A 270 -57.32 27.92 -5.88
CA GLU A 270 -56.13 27.70 -5.07
C GLU A 270 -56.44 27.05 -3.72
N SER A 271 -57.61 27.33 -3.12
CA SER A 271 -58.07 26.64 -1.91
C SER A 271 -58.28 25.13 -2.16
N GLU A 272 -58.99 24.79 -3.24
CA GLU A 272 -59.24 23.39 -3.65
C GLU A 272 -57.94 22.65 -4.00
N ALA A 273 -57.03 23.29 -4.75
CA ALA A 273 -55.73 22.73 -5.10
C ALA A 273 -54.85 22.50 -3.85
N ARG A 274 -54.79 23.46 -2.92
CA ARG A 274 -54.07 23.32 -1.65
C ARG A 274 -54.62 22.18 -0.80
N LEU A 275 -55.95 21.98 -0.77
CA LEU A 275 -56.58 20.88 -0.03
C LEU A 275 -56.25 19.51 -0.63
N SER A 276 -56.36 19.36 -1.95
CA SER A 276 -56.04 18.10 -2.66
C SER A 276 -54.55 17.72 -2.50
N GLU A 277 -53.66 18.70 -2.60
CA GLU A 277 -52.21 18.49 -2.40
C GLU A 277 -51.88 18.13 -0.94
N ALA A 278 -52.56 18.75 0.04
CA ALA A 278 -52.38 18.40 1.45
C ALA A 278 -52.83 16.95 1.74
N GLN A 279 -53.95 16.50 1.17
CA GLN A 279 -54.39 15.10 1.25
C GLN A 279 -53.34 14.14 0.65
N ARG A 280 -52.79 14.49 -0.52
CA ARG A 280 -51.75 13.71 -1.21
C ARG A 280 -50.44 13.60 -0.42
N ILE A 281 -49.96 14.72 0.13
CA ILE A 281 -48.74 14.74 0.96
C ILE A 281 -48.93 13.92 2.24
N ALA A 282 -50.09 14.02 2.88
CA ALA A 282 -50.42 13.24 4.08
C ALA A 282 -50.72 11.75 3.80
N ARG A 283 -50.82 11.35 2.51
CA ARG A 283 -51.38 10.07 2.03
C ARG A 283 -52.70 9.74 2.72
N LEU A 284 -53.58 10.75 2.84
CA LEU A 284 -54.79 10.76 3.64
C LEU A 284 -56.00 11.09 2.77
N GLY A 285 -56.66 10.04 2.26
CA GLY A 285 -57.90 10.21 1.51
C GLY A 285 -59.12 10.29 2.42
N SER A 286 -60.07 11.16 2.10
CA SER A 286 -61.40 11.23 2.73
C SER A 286 -62.45 10.45 1.95
N TRP A 287 -63.44 9.93 2.67
CA TRP A 287 -64.65 9.31 2.11
C TRP A 287 -65.93 9.79 2.80
N LYS A 288 -67.06 9.68 2.09
CA LYS A 288 -68.41 9.89 2.62
C LYS A 288 -69.37 8.83 2.09
N LEU A 289 -70.09 8.14 2.96
CA LEU A 289 -71.14 7.18 2.63
C LEU A 289 -72.50 7.81 2.97
N ASP A 290 -73.39 7.97 1.99
CA ASP A 290 -74.79 8.29 2.25
C ASP A 290 -75.56 6.99 2.53
N LEU A 291 -76.16 6.89 3.73
CA LEU A 291 -76.78 5.65 4.21
C LEU A 291 -78.26 5.50 3.80
N ARG A 292 -78.81 6.47 3.07
CA ARG A 292 -80.16 6.40 2.48
C ARG A 292 -80.13 5.88 1.05
N SER A 293 -79.08 6.19 0.32
CA SER A 293 -78.84 5.77 -1.06
C SER A 293 -77.77 4.68 -1.21
N ASN A 294 -77.05 4.35 -0.13
CA ASN A 294 -75.90 3.45 -0.10
C ASN A 294 -74.80 3.82 -1.12
N THR A 295 -74.64 5.12 -1.40
CA THR A 295 -73.60 5.62 -2.32
C THR A 295 -72.37 6.05 -1.54
N LEU A 296 -71.25 5.37 -1.77
CA LEU A 296 -69.94 5.74 -1.25
C LEU A 296 -69.29 6.76 -2.19
N GLN A 297 -68.73 7.82 -1.63
CA GLN A 297 -67.95 8.84 -2.33
C GLN A 297 -66.52 8.80 -1.78
N TRP A 298 -65.55 8.71 -2.68
CA TRP A 298 -64.12 8.69 -2.36
C TRP A 298 -63.42 9.89 -2.99
N SER A 299 -62.49 10.49 -2.25
CA SER A 299 -61.49 11.40 -2.83
C SER A 299 -60.48 10.64 -3.69
N ASP A 300 -59.88 11.32 -4.66
CA ASP A 300 -58.82 10.79 -5.55
C ASP A 300 -57.71 10.04 -4.80
N GLU A 301 -57.37 10.48 -3.60
CA GLU A 301 -56.29 9.89 -2.81
C GLU A 301 -56.63 8.47 -2.31
N ILE A 302 -57.91 8.15 -2.04
CA ILE A 302 -58.29 6.76 -1.70
C ILE A 302 -58.07 5.83 -2.90
N PHE A 303 -58.44 6.26 -4.10
CA PHE A 303 -58.18 5.49 -5.32
C PHE A 303 -56.66 5.25 -5.54
N ARG A 304 -55.81 6.20 -5.16
CA ARG A 304 -54.34 6.04 -5.18
C ARG A 304 -53.82 5.11 -4.07
N ILE A 305 -54.32 5.23 -2.83
CA ILE A 305 -53.95 4.35 -1.70
C ILE A 305 -54.32 2.89 -2.01
N PHE A 306 -55.52 2.64 -2.51
CA PHE A 306 -56.04 1.31 -2.84
C PHE A 306 -55.56 0.81 -4.22
N GLU A 307 -54.95 1.67 -5.05
CA GLU A 307 -54.53 1.41 -6.44
C GLU A 307 -55.70 0.88 -7.32
N ILE A 308 -56.87 1.50 -7.16
CA ILE A 308 -58.12 1.16 -7.86
C ILE A 308 -58.44 2.22 -8.93
N ASP A 309 -58.75 1.76 -10.14
CA ASP A 309 -59.24 2.60 -11.25
C ASP A 309 -60.66 3.13 -10.93
N PRO A 310 -60.86 4.47 -10.81
CA PRO A 310 -62.16 5.05 -10.51
C PRO A 310 -63.26 4.70 -11.53
N GLN A 311 -62.90 4.42 -12.78
CA GLN A 311 -63.86 4.06 -13.83
C GLN A 311 -64.35 2.60 -13.72
N ARG A 312 -63.75 1.79 -12.83
CA ARG A 312 -64.06 0.36 -12.65
C ARG A 312 -64.57 0.02 -11.25
N PHE A 313 -64.70 1.01 -10.36
CA PHE A 313 -65.12 0.79 -8.99
C PHE A 313 -66.62 1.11 -8.82
N GLY A 314 -67.41 0.09 -8.51
CA GLY A 314 -68.77 0.30 -7.99
C GLY A 314 -68.67 0.75 -6.55
N ALA A 315 -68.85 2.05 -6.29
CA ALA A 315 -68.62 2.64 -4.97
C ALA A 315 -69.76 2.31 -3.97
N SER A 316 -69.71 1.10 -3.41
CA SER A 316 -70.53 0.64 -2.30
C SER A 316 -69.67 0.20 -1.10
N TYR A 317 -70.31 0.00 0.04
CA TYR A 317 -69.66 -0.51 1.25
C TYR A 317 -69.10 -1.94 1.07
N GLU A 318 -69.78 -2.82 0.32
CA GLU A 318 -69.27 -4.17 0.05
C GLU A 318 -67.97 -4.14 -0.78
N ALA A 319 -67.89 -3.25 -1.78
CA ALA A 319 -66.71 -3.09 -2.62
C ALA A 319 -65.49 -2.54 -1.86
N PHE A 320 -65.72 -1.80 -0.77
CA PHE A 320 -64.68 -1.42 0.18
C PHE A 320 -64.19 -2.63 1.00
N LEU A 321 -65.10 -3.40 1.61
CA LEU A 321 -64.75 -4.60 2.38
C LEU A 321 -63.99 -5.63 1.54
N ASP A 322 -64.27 -5.72 0.23
CA ASP A 322 -63.56 -6.64 -0.67
C ASP A 322 -62.10 -6.26 -0.94
N ALA A 323 -61.69 -5.00 -0.73
CA ALA A 323 -60.29 -4.58 -0.82
C ALA A 323 -59.46 -4.89 0.46
N ILE A 324 -60.14 -5.17 1.57
CA ILE A 324 -59.52 -5.53 2.85
C ILE A 324 -59.03 -6.97 2.81
N HIS A 325 -57.86 -7.21 3.42
CA HIS A 325 -57.27 -8.54 3.58
C HIS A 325 -58.25 -9.50 4.29
N PRO A 326 -58.46 -10.74 3.80
CA PRO A 326 -59.51 -11.64 4.29
C PRO A 326 -59.65 -11.74 5.82
N ASP A 327 -58.58 -12.06 6.54
CA ASP A 327 -58.56 -12.18 8.01
C ASP A 327 -58.69 -10.85 8.79
N ASP A 328 -58.72 -9.69 8.12
CA ASP A 328 -59.08 -8.40 8.74
C ASP A 328 -60.54 -7.99 8.50
N ARG A 329 -61.25 -8.57 7.52
CA ARG A 329 -62.59 -8.12 7.07
C ARG A 329 -63.63 -8.12 8.19
N GLU A 330 -63.80 -9.25 8.87
CA GLU A 330 -64.77 -9.42 9.97
C GLU A 330 -64.51 -8.42 11.11
N ARG A 331 -63.24 -8.12 11.39
CA ARG A 331 -62.82 -7.17 12.42
C ARG A 331 -63.12 -5.72 12.04
N VAL A 332 -63.03 -5.36 10.76
CA VAL A 332 -63.36 -4.00 10.27
C VAL A 332 -64.88 -3.82 10.19
N ASP A 333 -65.62 -4.80 9.66
CA ASP A 333 -67.08 -4.74 9.58
C ASP A 333 -67.72 -4.65 10.97
N ALA A 334 -67.26 -5.47 11.93
CA ALA A 334 -67.70 -5.38 13.32
C ALA A 334 -67.39 -4.01 13.98
N ALA A 335 -66.26 -3.38 13.63
CA ALA A 335 -65.92 -2.04 14.14
C ALA A 335 -66.84 -0.96 13.55
N TYR A 336 -67.18 -1.05 12.26
CA TYR A 336 -68.12 -0.15 11.60
C TYR A 336 -69.55 -0.30 12.14
N LEU A 337 -70.06 -1.53 12.24
CA LEU A 337 -71.39 -1.82 12.81
C LEU A 337 -71.52 -1.35 14.25
N ASN A 338 -70.49 -1.58 15.08
CA ASN A 338 -70.43 -1.08 16.46
C ASN A 338 -70.43 0.46 16.54
N SER A 339 -69.81 1.15 15.58
CA SER A 339 -69.85 2.63 15.47
C SER A 339 -71.27 3.15 15.19
N LEU A 340 -72.01 2.46 14.31
CA LEU A 340 -73.40 2.80 14.00
C LEU A 340 -74.35 2.55 15.19
N GLU A 341 -74.20 1.42 15.88
CA GLU A 341 -75.05 1.04 17.02
C GLU A 341 -74.80 1.93 18.26
N ASN A 342 -73.53 2.05 18.68
CA ASN A 342 -73.16 2.75 19.90
C ASN A 342 -72.89 4.25 19.70
N ARG A 343 -72.97 4.76 18.46
CA ARG A 343 -72.74 6.17 18.07
C ARG A 343 -71.37 6.73 18.47
N LEU A 344 -70.36 5.87 18.49
CA LEU A 344 -68.98 6.23 18.80
C LEU A 344 -68.15 6.36 17.52
N PRO A 345 -67.21 7.31 17.42
CA PRO A 345 -66.18 7.26 16.39
C PRO A 345 -65.33 6.00 16.58
N TYR A 346 -64.87 5.40 15.49
CA TYR A 346 -63.89 4.31 15.54
C TYR A 346 -62.63 4.68 14.78
N GLN A 347 -61.52 4.07 15.20
CA GLN A 347 -60.22 4.15 14.55
C GLN A 347 -59.60 2.76 14.55
N ILE A 348 -59.13 2.29 13.38
CA ILE A 348 -58.66 0.92 13.21
C ILE A 348 -57.44 0.86 12.27
N GLU A 349 -56.44 0.05 12.61
CA GLU A 349 -55.39 -0.35 11.68
C GLU A 349 -55.78 -1.69 11.03
N HIS A 350 -55.73 -1.76 9.71
CA HIS A 350 -56.06 -2.96 8.92
C HIS A 350 -55.18 -3.08 7.66
N ARG A 351 -55.18 -4.27 7.06
CA ARG A 351 -54.43 -4.61 5.85
C ARG A 351 -55.31 -4.51 4.61
N LEU A 352 -54.78 -3.92 3.54
CA LEU A 352 -55.34 -4.02 2.19
C LEU A 352 -54.60 -5.11 1.42
N LEU A 353 -55.32 -5.88 0.59
CA LEU A 353 -54.73 -6.89 -0.29
C LEU A 353 -54.76 -6.39 -1.74
N MET A 354 -53.59 -6.05 -2.27
CA MET A 354 -53.45 -5.52 -3.62
C MET A 354 -53.59 -6.63 -4.67
N LYS A 355 -53.97 -6.28 -5.90
CA LYS A 355 -54.24 -7.26 -6.99
C LYS A 355 -53.02 -8.08 -7.45
N ASP A 356 -51.81 -7.66 -7.08
CA ASP A 356 -50.55 -8.37 -7.33
C ASP A 356 -50.05 -9.18 -6.11
N GLY A 357 -50.84 -9.25 -5.03
CA GLY A 357 -50.51 -9.95 -3.80
C GLY A 357 -49.68 -9.13 -2.81
N ARG A 358 -49.34 -7.86 -3.08
CA ARG A 358 -48.79 -6.97 -2.05
C ARG A 358 -49.81 -6.76 -0.93
N VAL A 359 -49.30 -6.54 0.28
CA VAL A 359 -50.09 -6.08 1.43
C VAL A 359 -49.69 -4.66 1.76
N LYS A 360 -50.68 -3.75 1.86
CA LYS A 360 -50.51 -2.42 2.47
C LYS A 360 -51.12 -2.42 3.86
N TYR A 361 -50.60 -1.54 4.72
CA TYR A 361 -51.22 -1.24 6.02
C TYR A 361 -51.85 0.14 5.94
N VAL A 362 -53.12 0.24 6.30
CA VAL A 362 -53.83 1.51 6.41
C VAL A 362 -54.36 1.72 7.82
N GLN A 363 -54.48 2.98 8.21
CA GLN A 363 -55.25 3.40 9.37
C GLN A 363 -56.51 4.12 8.88
N GLU A 364 -57.65 3.69 9.39
CA GLU A 364 -58.95 4.30 9.08
C GLU A 364 -59.56 4.93 10.34
N ARG A 365 -60.24 6.06 10.16
CA ARG A 365 -61.08 6.71 11.18
C ARG A 365 -62.40 7.14 10.55
N CYS A 366 -63.50 6.98 11.28
CA CYS A 366 -64.84 7.32 10.82
C CYS A 366 -65.69 7.96 11.92
N GLU A 367 -66.53 8.90 11.53
CA GLU A 367 -67.56 9.56 12.33
C GLU A 367 -68.90 9.53 11.57
N THR A 368 -70.02 9.36 12.27
CA THR A 368 -71.35 9.20 11.65
C THR A 368 -72.29 10.32 12.10
N GLU A 369 -72.94 10.97 11.14
CA GLU A 369 -74.01 11.94 11.37
C GLU A 369 -75.35 11.23 11.58
N PHE A 370 -76.12 11.63 12.60
CA PHE A 370 -77.42 11.04 12.94
C PHE A 370 -78.55 12.07 12.87
N ALA A 371 -79.71 11.65 12.41
CA ALA A 371 -80.94 12.44 12.40
C ALA A 371 -81.53 12.61 13.81
N ALA A 372 -82.46 13.57 13.95
CA ALA A 372 -83.17 13.83 15.20
C ALA A 372 -84.05 12.65 15.70
N ASP A 373 -84.39 11.68 14.83
CA ASP A 373 -85.05 10.42 15.23
C ASP A 373 -84.06 9.31 15.62
N GLY A 374 -82.76 9.61 15.61
CA GLY A 374 -81.68 8.71 16.00
C GLY A 374 -81.18 7.74 14.92
N LYS A 375 -81.70 7.82 13.68
CA LYS A 375 -81.17 7.03 12.55
C LYS A 375 -79.90 7.67 11.98
N PRO A 376 -78.90 6.88 11.54
CA PRO A 376 -77.75 7.43 10.85
C PRO A 376 -78.15 8.00 9.48
N LEU A 377 -77.50 9.10 9.09
CA LEU A 377 -77.72 9.81 7.82
C LEU A 377 -76.58 9.52 6.85
N SER A 378 -75.35 9.76 7.31
CA SER A 378 -74.14 9.60 6.52
C SER A 378 -72.95 9.35 7.43
N SER A 379 -72.09 8.42 7.04
CA SER A 379 -70.78 8.22 7.65
C SER A 379 -69.74 8.97 6.83
N MET A 380 -68.78 9.61 7.48
CA MET A 380 -67.62 10.20 6.82
C MET A 380 -66.34 9.81 7.55
N GLY A 381 -65.28 9.61 6.79
CA GLY A 381 -64.04 9.07 7.33
C GLY A 381 -62.81 9.45 6.53
N THR A 382 -61.66 9.02 7.04
CA THR A 382 -60.36 9.15 6.38
C THR A 382 -59.59 7.83 6.46
N VAL A 383 -58.80 7.55 5.42
CA VAL A 383 -57.90 6.41 5.34
C VAL A 383 -56.50 6.92 5.04
N GLN A 384 -55.52 6.49 5.84
CA GLN A 384 -54.11 6.85 5.72
C GLN A 384 -53.23 5.63 5.41
N ASP A 385 -52.32 5.73 4.43
CA ASP A 385 -51.29 4.70 4.21
C ASP A 385 -50.17 4.80 5.27
N ILE A 386 -50.06 3.77 6.12
CA ILE A 386 -49.08 3.66 7.21
C ILE A 386 -47.99 2.61 6.90
N SER A 387 -47.90 2.13 5.66
CA SER A 387 -47.04 1.00 5.26
C SER A 387 -45.53 1.28 5.40
N GLU A 388 -45.09 2.53 5.38
CA GLU A 388 -43.69 2.90 5.68
C GLU A 388 -43.40 2.80 7.19
N ARG A 389 -44.27 3.34 8.04
CA ARG A 389 -44.16 3.23 9.51
C ARG A 389 -44.14 1.76 9.94
N LYS A 390 -45.01 0.92 9.38
CA LYS A 390 -45.05 -0.52 9.72
C LYS A 390 -43.83 -1.29 9.22
N ARG A 391 -43.30 -0.97 8.03
CA ARG A 391 -42.01 -1.54 7.57
C ARG A 391 -40.84 -1.14 8.46
N ALA A 392 -40.78 0.11 8.93
CA ALA A 392 -39.76 0.55 9.88
C ALA A 392 -39.88 -0.14 11.25
N GLU A 393 -41.10 -0.26 11.80
CA GLU A 393 -41.37 -0.97 13.06
C GLU A 393 -40.92 -2.44 13.00
N LEU A 394 -41.23 -3.13 11.88
CA LEU A 394 -40.86 -4.53 11.68
C LEU A 394 -39.35 -4.71 11.45
N ALA A 395 -38.72 -3.87 10.62
CA ALA A 395 -37.28 -3.94 10.37
C ALA A 395 -36.44 -3.62 11.61
N ALA A 396 -36.92 -2.73 12.49
CA ALA A 396 -36.29 -2.47 13.79
C ALA A 396 -36.30 -3.72 14.68
N ARG A 397 -37.46 -4.37 14.85
CA ARG A 397 -37.57 -5.63 15.61
C ARG A 397 -36.76 -6.77 15.01
N GLU A 398 -36.73 -6.91 13.69
CA GLU A 398 -35.95 -7.96 13.04
C GLU A 398 -34.44 -7.75 13.25
N ASN A 399 -33.96 -6.50 13.15
CA ASN A 399 -32.57 -6.17 13.47
C ASN A 399 -32.24 -6.43 14.95
N GLU A 400 -33.11 -6.02 15.89
CA GLU A 400 -32.94 -6.27 17.32
C GLU A 400 -32.82 -7.79 17.61
N GLN A 401 -33.73 -8.60 17.08
CA GLN A 401 -33.67 -10.06 17.21
C GLN A 401 -32.41 -10.66 16.56
N ARG A 402 -32.02 -10.16 15.38
CA ARG A 402 -30.83 -10.61 14.66
C ARG A 402 -29.54 -10.28 15.42
N PHE A 403 -29.43 -9.10 16.02
CA PHE A 403 -28.32 -8.73 16.91
C PHE A 403 -28.29 -9.61 18.17
N HIS A 404 -29.44 -9.84 18.80
CA HIS A 404 -29.54 -10.69 20.00
C HIS A 404 -29.07 -12.12 19.73
N ILE A 405 -29.49 -12.72 18.62
CA ILE A 405 -29.06 -14.07 18.19
C ILE A 405 -27.55 -14.08 17.89
N LEU A 406 -27.05 -13.13 17.09
CA LEU A 406 -25.62 -13.04 16.74
C LEU A 406 -24.73 -12.89 17.97
N ALA A 407 -25.15 -12.07 18.95
CA ALA A 407 -24.42 -11.92 20.21
C ALA A 407 -24.42 -13.21 21.05
N GLN A 408 -25.53 -13.96 21.07
CA GLN A 408 -25.62 -15.22 21.83
C GLN A 408 -24.83 -16.40 21.23
N ILE A 409 -24.74 -16.50 19.89
CA ILE A 409 -24.02 -17.60 19.21
C ILE A 409 -22.53 -17.30 18.98
N SER A 410 -22.04 -16.13 19.39
CA SER A 410 -20.65 -15.73 19.22
C SER A 410 -19.68 -16.68 19.96
N PRO A 411 -18.57 -17.13 19.34
CA PRO A 411 -17.59 -17.99 19.99
C PRO A 411 -16.75 -17.26 21.05
N VAL A 412 -16.75 -15.91 21.04
CA VAL A 412 -16.12 -15.04 22.05
C VAL A 412 -17.14 -14.52 23.05
N GLY A 413 -16.70 -14.31 24.28
CA GLY A 413 -17.52 -13.65 25.29
C GLY A 413 -17.63 -12.15 24.98
N ILE A 414 -18.82 -11.62 24.77
CA ILE A 414 -19.05 -10.19 24.49
C ILE A 414 -19.51 -9.53 25.78
N PHE A 415 -19.01 -8.33 26.07
CA PHE A 415 -19.47 -7.48 27.16
C PHE A 415 -19.65 -6.03 26.70
N ARG A 416 -20.49 -5.27 27.42
CA ARG A 416 -20.68 -3.82 27.23
C ARG A 416 -20.74 -3.13 28.59
N THR A 417 -20.13 -1.97 28.70
CA THR A 417 -20.19 -1.10 29.88
C THR A 417 -20.90 0.21 29.58
N ASP A 418 -21.31 0.92 30.62
CA ASP A 418 -21.64 2.34 30.53
C ASP A 418 -20.37 3.21 30.36
N ALA A 419 -20.57 4.53 30.28
CA ALA A 419 -19.50 5.53 30.16
C ALA A 419 -18.63 5.69 31.44
N GLN A 420 -19.03 5.08 32.55
CA GLN A 420 -18.26 5.03 33.80
C GLN A 420 -17.41 3.74 33.90
N GLY A 421 -17.61 2.78 33.00
CA GLY A 421 -16.90 1.50 32.97
C GLY A 421 -17.58 0.38 33.76
N LEU A 422 -18.82 0.56 34.21
CA LEU A 422 -19.60 -0.48 34.89
C LEU A 422 -20.26 -1.40 33.86
N CYS A 423 -20.17 -2.72 34.06
CA CYS A 423 -20.71 -3.69 33.11
C CYS A 423 -22.24 -3.69 33.10
N VAL A 424 -22.84 -3.43 31.93
CA VAL A 424 -24.30 -3.35 31.72
C VAL A 424 -24.87 -4.51 30.90
N TYR A 425 -24.02 -5.28 30.21
CA TYR A 425 -24.43 -6.47 29.44
C TYR A 425 -23.27 -7.45 29.27
N VAL A 426 -23.58 -8.75 29.31
CA VAL A 426 -22.68 -9.85 28.92
C VAL A 426 -23.44 -10.90 28.11
N ASN A 427 -22.81 -11.49 27.09
CA ASN A 427 -23.43 -12.59 26.34
C ASN A 427 -23.29 -13.94 27.07
N LYS A 428 -24.04 -14.95 26.61
CA LYS A 428 -23.98 -16.33 27.13
C LYS A 428 -22.55 -16.90 27.15
N ARG A 429 -21.74 -16.59 26.13
CA ARG A 429 -20.37 -17.09 26.00
C ARG A 429 -19.41 -16.49 27.05
N TRP A 430 -19.60 -15.23 27.42
CA TRP A 430 -18.86 -14.57 28.50
C TRP A 430 -19.13 -15.29 29.83
N LEU A 431 -20.41 -15.56 30.12
CA LEU A 431 -20.87 -16.27 31.32
C LEU A 431 -20.35 -17.71 31.38
N GLU A 432 -20.27 -18.41 30.24
CA GLU A 432 -19.64 -19.72 30.14
C GLU A 432 -18.15 -19.68 30.51
N ILE A 433 -17.39 -18.71 30.00
CA ILE A 433 -15.95 -18.60 30.26
C ILE A 433 -15.68 -18.23 31.72
N ALA A 434 -16.37 -17.19 32.24
CA ALA A 434 -16.24 -16.75 33.63
C ALA A 434 -16.82 -17.75 34.65
N GLY A 435 -17.83 -18.53 34.26
CA GLY A 435 -18.57 -19.42 35.16
C GLY A 435 -19.44 -18.69 36.20
N MET A 436 -20.00 -17.54 35.82
CA MET A 436 -20.87 -16.71 36.66
C MET A 436 -22.30 -16.65 36.10
N THR A 437 -23.26 -16.17 36.90
CA THR A 437 -24.58 -15.74 36.42
C THR A 437 -24.57 -14.26 36.01
N GLU A 438 -25.48 -13.85 35.12
CA GLU A 438 -25.57 -12.47 34.63
C GLU A 438 -25.63 -11.42 35.77
N PRO A 439 -26.47 -11.56 36.82
CA PRO A 439 -26.51 -10.58 37.92
C PRO A 439 -25.21 -10.48 38.74
N GLN A 440 -24.31 -11.47 38.63
CA GLN A 440 -22.98 -11.44 39.28
C GLN A 440 -21.89 -10.81 38.40
N ALA A 441 -22.12 -10.68 37.10
CA ALA A 441 -21.17 -10.10 36.15
C ALA A 441 -21.33 -8.57 36.01
N LEU A 442 -22.56 -8.07 36.19
CA LEU A 442 -22.91 -6.66 36.05
C LEU A 442 -22.24 -5.76 37.10
N GLY A 443 -22.17 -4.46 36.81
CA GLY A 443 -21.47 -3.47 37.63
C GLY A 443 -19.96 -3.72 37.64
N GLU A 444 -19.38 -3.83 38.83
CA GLU A 444 -17.99 -4.24 39.06
C GLU A 444 -17.83 -5.76 39.27
N GLY A 445 -18.93 -6.52 39.26
CA GLY A 445 -18.97 -7.93 39.65
C GLY A 445 -18.08 -8.85 38.81
N TRP A 446 -17.89 -8.51 37.52
CA TRP A 446 -16.93 -9.16 36.62
C TRP A 446 -15.50 -9.24 37.18
N SER A 447 -15.07 -8.29 38.03
CA SER A 447 -13.74 -8.30 38.65
C SER A 447 -13.51 -9.53 39.53
N LEU A 448 -14.58 -10.09 40.10
CA LEU A 448 -14.53 -11.31 40.90
C LEU A 448 -14.22 -12.57 40.06
N ALA A 449 -14.53 -12.55 38.77
CA ALA A 449 -14.12 -13.61 37.84
C ALA A 449 -12.62 -13.58 37.55
N VAL A 450 -11.95 -12.43 37.70
CA VAL A 450 -10.51 -12.32 37.49
C VAL A 450 -9.77 -13.00 38.66
N HIS A 451 -8.77 -13.82 38.34
CA HIS A 451 -7.90 -14.51 39.28
C HIS A 451 -7.25 -13.52 40.26
N ALA A 452 -7.05 -13.92 41.51
CA ALA A 452 -6.62 -13.02 42.59
C ALA A 452 -5.38 -12.18 42.23
N ASP A 453 -4.32 -12.81 41.72
CA ASP A 453 -3.07 -12.10 41.34
C ASP A 453 -3.23 -11.12 40.18
N ASP A 454 -4.21 -11.30 39.29
CA ASP A 454 -4.42 -10.43 38.11
C ASP A 454 -5.42 -9.30 38.40
N ARG A 455 -6.31 -9.47 39.39
CA ARG A 455 -7.51 -8.62 39.60
C ARG A 455 -7.18 -7.15 39.76
N GLU A 456 -6.26 -6.81 40.67
CA GLU A 456 -5.90 -5.42 40.98
C GLU A 456 -5.32 -4.73 39.73
N ARG A 457 -4.40 -5.39 39.04
CA ARG A 457 -3.78 -4.91 37.80
C ARG A 457 -4.85 -4.65 36.71
N VAL A 458 -5.69 -5.65 36.43
CA VAL A 458 -6.73 -5.57 35.39
C VAL A 458 -7.75 -4.47 35.71
N PHE A 459 -8.12 -4.29 36.98
CA PHE A 459 -9.05 -3.24 37.38
C PHE A 459 -8.45 -1.84 37.26
N GLN A 460 -7.16 -1.67 37.60
CA GLN A 460 -6.43 -0.41 37.39
C GLN A 460 -6.26 -0.09 35.89
N GLU A 461 -5.84 -1.06 35.07
CA GLU A 461 -5.72 -0.93 33.61
C GLU A 461 -7.07 -0.54 32.96
N TRP A 462 -8.16 -1.18 33.39
CA TRP A 462 -9.52 -0.85 32.94
C TRP A 462 -9.91 0.59 33.29
N SER A 463 -9.73 0.95 34.56
CA SER A 463 -10.05 2.29 35.08
C SER A 463 -9.26 3.37 34.35
N GLN A 464 -7.98 3.11 34.06
CA GLN A 464 -7.12 4.03 33.33
C GLN A 464 -7.52 4.16 31.85
N ALA A 465 -7.92 3.07 31.18
CA ALA A 465 -8.43 3.12 29.82
C ALA A 465 -9.71 3.95 29.72
N VAL A 466 -10.67 3.74 30.63
CA VAL A 466 -11.94 4.49 30.72
C VAL A 466 -11.68 5.99 30.94
N CYS A 467 -10.84 6.36 31.91
CA CYS A 467 -10.47 7.75 32.19
C CYS A 467 -9.76 8.44 31.01
N ASN A 468 -8.90 7.71 30.30
CA ASN A 468 -8.13 8.25 29.17
C ASN A 468 -8.89 8.23 27.82
N GLN A 469 -10.14 7.75 27.79
CA GLN A 469 -10.92 7.53 26.55
C GLN A 469 -10.21 6.61 25.53
N ALA A 470 -9.42 5.66 26.02
CA ALA A 470 -8.55 4.82 25.22
C ALA A 470 -9.11 3.40 25.01
N PRO A 471 -8.72 2.68 23.94
CA PRO A 471 -8.96 1.25 23.82
C PRO A 471 -8.31 0.49 24.98
N PHE A 472 -9.00 -0.54 25.46
CA PHE A 472 -8.50 -1.46 26.49
C PHE A 472 -8.00 -2.76 25.85
N TYR A 473 -6.89 -3.29 26.35
CA TYR A 473 -6.31 -4.56 25.93
C TYR A 473 -5.48 -5.13 27.09
N THR A 474 -5.82 -6.33 27.59
CA THR A 474 -5.00 -7.08 28.56
C THR A 474 -5.20 -8.58 28.43
N GLU A 475 -4.15 -9.34 28.74
CA GLU A 475 -4.24 -10.76 29.03
C GLU A 475 -4.40 -10.97 30.54
N CYS A 476 -5.31 -11.86 30.94
CA CYS A 476 -5.50 -12.23 32.35
C CYS A 476 -6.08 -13.64 32.50
N ARG A 477 -5.99 -14.18 33.71
CA ARG A 477 -6.64 -15.43 34.10
C ARG A 477 -8.03 -15.12 34.65
N LEU A 478 -9.07 -15.72 34.07
CA LEU A 478 -10.35 -15.86 34.73
C LEU A 478 -10.38 -17.17 35.52
N GLN A 479 -10.98 -17.15 36.71
CA GLN A 479 -11.05 -18.28 37.63
C GLN A 479 -12.51 -18.63 37.89
N ARG A 480 -13.02 -19.65 37.19
CA ARG A 480 -14.33 -20.23 37.52
C ARG A 480 -14.25 -20.83 38.94
N PRO A 481 -15.09 -20.43 39.90
CA PRO A 481 -15.14 -21.06 41.21
C PRO A 481 -15.57 -22.52 41.11
N ALA A 482 -15.14 -23.37 42.05
CA ALA A 482 -15.62 -24.75 42.12
C ALA A 482 -17.14 -24.77 42.33
N ALA A 483 -17.85 -25.61 41.58
CA ALA A 483 -19.30 -25.67 41.62
C ALA A 483 -19.80 -26.53 42.79
N LEU A 484 -21.03 -26.26 43.25
CA LEU A 484 -21.67 -26.97 44.37
C LEU A 484 -21.95 -28.46 44.08
N ASP A 485 -21.81 -28.90 42.82
CA ASP A 485 -21.86 -30.30 42.38
C ASP A 485 -20.54 -31.06 42.56
N GLY A 486 -19.46 -30.38 42.96
CA GLY A 486 -18.11 -30.95 43.11
C GLY A 486 -17.17 -30.73 41.93
N SER A 487 -17.61 -30.06 40.85
CA SER A 487 -16.74 -29.73 39.72
C SER A 487 -15.58 -28.83 40.17
N PRO A 488 -14.30 -29.20 39.90
CA PRO A 488 -13.16 -28.39 40.30
C PRO A 488 -13.16 -27.02 39.60
N GLY A 489 -12.69 -25.99 40.32
CA GLY A 489 -12.55 -24.65 39.76
C GLY A 489 -11.57 -24.64 38.60
N LYS A 490 -11.94 -23.99 37.48
CA LYS A 490 -11.12 -23.93 36.26
C LYS A 490 -10.55 -22.53 36.06
N THR A 491 -9.23 -22.42 36.05
CA THR A 491 -8.53 -21.25 35.53
C THR A 491 -8.50 -21.29 34.00
N THR A 492 -8.85 -20.18 33.36
CA THR A 492 -8.91 -20.02 31.90
C THR A 492 -8.21 -18.71 31.56
N TRP A 493 -7.18 -18.74 30.70
CA TRP A 493 -6.55 -17.52 30.21
C TRP A 493 -7.44 -16.86 29.17
N VAL A 494 -7.66 -15.55 29.30
CA VAL A 494 -8.39 -14.75 28.31
C VAL A 494 -7.57 -13.56 27.83
N LEU A 495 -7.74 -13.22 26.56
CA LEU A 495 -7.49 -11.88 26.05
C LEU A 495 -8.78 -11.07 26.21
N ALA A 496 -8.74 -10.01 27.02
CA ALA A 496 -9.81 -9.03 27.16
C ALA A 496 -9.45 -7.75 26.39
N GLN A 497 -10.35 -7.30 25.51
CA GLN A 497 -10.18 -6.09 24.72
C GLN A 497 -11.49 -5.30 24.64
N ALA A 498 -11.45 -3.96 24.58
CA ALA A 498 -12.64 -3.13 24.40
C ALA A 498 -12.33 -1.80 23.69
N THR A 499 -13.36 -1.23 23.07
CA THR A 499 -13.31 0.09 22.41
C THR A 499 -14.50 0.95 22.83
N ALA A 500 -14.33 2.28 22.77
CA ALA A 500 -15.36 3.24 23.13
C ALA A 500 -16.51 3.25 22.10
N GLU A 501 -17.73 3.09 22.56
CA GLU A 501 -18.96 3.34 21.81
C GLU A 501 -19.35 4.81 21.96
N ARG A 502 -19.68 5.48 20.86
CA ARG A 502 -20.01 6.92 20.85
C ARG A 502 -21.45 7.17 20.41
N ASP A 503 -22.07 8.20 20.98
CA ASP A 503 -23.38 8.70 20.58
C ASP A 503 -23.33 9.50 19.27
N ALA A 504 -24.48 10.01 18.79
CA ALA A 504 -24.56 10.78 17.55
C ALA A 504 -23.87 12.14 17.65
N GLU A 505 -23.73 12.65 18.86
CA GLU A 505 -23.08 13.90 19.24
C GLU A 505 -21.55 13.75 19.42
N GLY A 506 -21.04 12.51 19.45
CA GLY A 506 -19.63 12.15 19.54
C GLY A 506 -19.09 11.91 20.97
N ASN A 507 -19.92 12.00 22.01
CA ASN A 507 -19.56 11.65 23.38
C ASN A 507 -19.46 10.14 23.55
N ILE A 508 -18.82 9.66 24.60
CA ILE A 508 -18.75 8.22 24.91
C ILE A 508 -20.05 7.81 25.62
N ALA A 509 -20.83 6.92 24.99
CA ALA A 509 -22.01 6.31 25.57
C ALA A 509 -21.66 5.08 26.44
N GLY A 510 -20.53 4.43 26.14
CA GLY A 510 -20.03 3.28 26.88
C GLY A 510 -18.82 2.65 26.21
N TYR A 511 -18.51 1.41 26.57
CA TYR A 511 -17.49 0.61 25.90
C TYR A 511 -18.08 -0.74 25.49
N VAL A 512 -17.68 -1.25 24.32
CA VAL A 512 -18.01 -2.60 23.86
C VAL A 512 -16.73 -3.42 23.72
N GLY A 513 -16.74 -4.65 24.22
CA GLY A 513 -15.55 -5.47 24.34
C GLY A 513 -15.80 -6.96 24.22
N THR A 514 -14.69 -7.70 24.11
CA THR A 514 -14.68 -9.16 23.99
C THR A 514 -13.64 -9.78 24.91
N ILE A 515 -13.98 -10.89 25.56
CA ILE A 515 -13.04 -11.86 26.11
C ILE A 515 -12.92 -13.06 25.17
N THR A 516 -11.70 -13.45 24.84
CA THR A 516 -11.38 -14.62 24.01
C THR A 516 -10.54 -15.60 24.82
N ASP A 517 -10.92 -16.88 24.87
CA ASP A 517 -10.12 -17.92 25.54
C ASP A 517 -8.82 -18.14 24.75
N ILE A 518 -7.68 -17.84 25.40
CA ILE A 518 -6.32 -18.01 24.86
C ILE A 518 -5.55 -19.12 25.60
N SER A 519 -6.24 -19.97 26.37
CA SER A 519 -5.62 -21.05 27.16
C SER A 519 -4.90 -22.10 26.30
N GLN A 520 -5.25 -22.23 25.01
CA GLN A 520 -4.46 -23.02 24.07
C GLN A 520 -3.18 -22.27 23.65
N HIS A 521 -3.27 -20.96 23.37
CA HIS A 521 -2.12 -20.16 22.96
C HIS A 521 -1.05 -20.11 24.05
N LYS A 522 -1.44 -19.90 25.31
CA LYS A 522 -0.51 -19.90 26.46
C LYS A 522 0.16 -21.26 26.68
N ARG A 523 -0.55 -22.38 26.50
CA ARG A 523 0.07 -23.72 26.53
C ARG A 523 1.09 -23.95 25.41
N ILE A 524 0.86 -23.39 24.22
CA ILE A 524 1.83 -23.43 23.11
C ILE A 524 3.05 -22.56 23.43
N GLU A 525 2.85 -21.34 23.94
CA GLU A 525 3.91 -20.41 24.34
C GLU A 525 4.82 -21.03 25.43
N GLU A 526 4.23 -21.60 26.47
CA GLU A 526 4.93 -22.27 27.58
C GLU A 526 5.68 -23.53 27.12
N ALA A 527 5.06 -24.37 26.28
CA ALA A 527 5.70 -25.56 25.73
C ALA A 527 6.89 -25.21 24.81
N LEU A 528 6.78 -24.16 23.99
CA LEU A 528 7.88 -23.66 23.17
C LEU A 528 9.01 -23.08 24.03
N SER A 529 8.69 -22.48 25.18
CA SER A 529 9.67 -22.03 26.18
C SER A 529 10.46 -23.21 26.77
N GLU A 530 9.80 -24.30 27.17
CA GLU A 530 10.47 -25.54 27.62
C GLU A 530 11.34 -26.16 26.52
N LEU A 531 10.86 -26.21 25.27
CA LEU A 531 11.63 -26.71 24.12
C LEU A 531 12.91 -25.88 23.87
N ALA A 532 12.85 -24.56 24.10
CA ALA A 532 14.00 -23.66 24.00
C ALA A 532 14.94 -23.75 25.22
N ALA A 533 14.39 -23.94 26.43
CA ALA A 533 15.14 -24.08 27.68
C ALA A 533 15.83 -25.45 27.83
N ALA A 534 15.43 -26.45 27.02
CA ALA A 534 15.99 -27.80 26.98
C ALA A 534 17.43 -27.82 26.42
N GLY A 535 18.39 -27.52 27.31
CA GLY A 535 19.82 -27.82 27.14
C GLY A 535 20.12 -29.32 27.27
N ALA A 536 21.29 -29.74 26.80
CA ALA A 536 21.69 -31.14 26.66
C ALA A 536 21.89 -31.90 27.99
N GLY A 537 21.80 -33.24 27.93
CA GLY A 537 22.01 -34.16 29.06
C GLY A 537 20.77 -34.97 29.43
N GLU A 538 20.80 -35.73 30.54
CA GLU A 538 19.64 -36.56 30.95
C GLU A 538 18.38 -35.70 31.25
N ALA A 539 18.57 -34.48 31.76
CA ALA A 539 17.49 -33.51 32.02
C ALA A 539 16.91 -32.84 30.75
N PHE A 540 17.34 -33.24 29.55
CA PHE A 540 16.77 -32.80 28.28
C PHE A 540 15.41 -33.46 28.01
N PHE A 541 15.39 -34.80 27.93
CA PHE A 541 14.17 -35.55 27.60
C PHE A 541 13.09 -35.39 28.67
N GLN A 542 13.47 -35.18 29.94
CA GLN A 542 12.52 -34.91 31.02
C GLN A 542 11.81 -33.55 30.85
N ARG A 543 12.51 -32.52 30.37
CA ARG A 543 11.90 -31.21 30.07
C ARG A 543 11.10 -31.22 28.77
N LEU A 544 11.53 -31.99 27.75
CA LEU A 544 10.66 -32.22 26.59
C LEU A 544 9.38 -32.96 27.00
N ALA A 545 9.46 -33.97 27.89
CA ALA A 545 8.27 -34.66 28.39
C ALA A 545 7.33 -33.73 29.15
N GLN A 546 7.88 -32.83 29.99
CA GLN A 546 7.13 -31.77 30.65
C GLN A 546 6.45 -30.83 29.64
N GLY A 547 7.19 -30.27 28.68
CA GLY A 547 6.65 -29.34 27.67
C GLY A 547 5.55 -29.97 26.81
N VAL A 548 5.70 -31.25 26.42
CA VAL A 548 4.68 -32.01 25.68
C VAL A 548 3.43 -32.27 26.54
N ALA A 549 3.59 -32.58 27.82
CA ALA A 549 2.45 -32.75 28.73
C ALA A 549 1.71 -31.43 28.96
N THR A 550 2.43 -30.30 29.15
CA THR A 550 1.85 -28.96 29.25
C THR A 550 1.08 -28.57 28.00
N LEU A 551 1.65 -28.81 26.82
CA LEU A 551 1.04 -28.50 25.51
C LEU A 551 -0.37 -29.08 25.35
N PHE A 552 -0.55 -30.34 25.77
CA PHE A 552 -1.83 -31.05 25.68
C PHE A 552 -2.70 -30.97 26.94
N ASP A 553 -2.18 -30.41 28.05
CA ASP A 553 -2.73 -30.61 29.40
C ASP A 553 -2.90 -32.12 29.72
N ALA A 554 -1.89 -32.94 29.40
CA ALA A 554 -1.96 -34.40 29.59
C ALA A 554 -1.52 -34.86 30.98
N ARG A 555 -1.98 -36.04 31.40
CA ARG A 555 -1.57 -36.69 32.65
C ARG A 555 -0.15 -37.29 32.59
N LYS A 556 0.24 -37.89 31.46
CA LYS A 556 1.58 -38.49 31.26
C LYS A 556 2.13 -38.20 29.85
N ALA A 557 3.44 -38.01 29.76
CA ALA A 557 4.17 -37.97 28.49
C ALA A 557 5.53 -38.65 28.62
N PHE A 558 6.05 -39.26 27.55
CA PHE A 558 7.29 -40.03 27.58
C PHE A 558 8.08 -39.97 26.27
N PHE A 559 9.37 -40.26 26.36
CA PHE A 559 10.28 -40.46 25.24
C PHE A 559 11.00 -41.79 25.39
N CYS A 560 11.14 -42.54 24.30
CA CYS A 560 11.89 -43.80 24.22
C CYS A 560 12.87 -43.78 23.04
N ARG A 561 13.98 -44.51 23.15
CA ARG A 561 14.87 -44.85 22.01
C ARG A 561 14.73 -46.32 21.64
N PHE A 562 15.14 -46.71 20.43
CA PHE A 562 15.34 -48.11 20.08
C PHE A 562 16.82 -48.50 20.27
N PRO A 563 17.14 -49.55 21.03
CA PRO A 563 18.51 -50.07 21.10
C PRO A 563 18.90 -50.73 19.76
N PRO A 564 20.10 -50.46 19.20
CA PRO A 564 20.55 -51.10 17.95
C PRO A 564 20.53 -52.63 18.01
N ASP A 565 20.81 -53.18 19.20
CA ASP A 565 20.91 -54.62 19.46
C ASP A 565 19.55 -55.28 19.76
N SER A 566 18.46 -54.50 19.92
CA SER A 566 17.14 -54.99 20.35
C SER A 566 15.95 -54.20 19.74
N PRO A 567 15.78 -54.18 18.40
CA PRO A 567 14.78 -53.35 17.72
C PRO A 567 13.31 -53.71 17.98
N ALA A 568 13.01 -54.81 18.69
CA ALA A 568 11.65 -55.19 19.08
C ALA A 568 11.11 -54.44 20.31
N VAL A 569 11.93 -53.57 20.94
CA VAL A 569 11.63 -52.90 22.21
C VAL A 569 12.13 -51.46 22.21
N ALA A 570 11.35 -50.55 22.78
CA ALA A 570 11.78 -49.21 23.12
C ALA A 570 12.27 -49.08 24.58
N GLU A 571 13.41 -48.43 24.78
CA GLU A 571 14.02 -48.12 26.08
C GLU A 571 13.63 -46.68 26.48
N ASN A 572 13.03 -46.52 27.66
CA ASN A 572 12.58 -45.21 28.16
C ASN A 572 13.77 -44.27 28.44
N LEU A 573 13.72 -43.07 27.85
CA LEU A 573 14.67 -41.98 28.08
C LEU A 573 14.19 -41.05 29.21
N ALA A 574 12.89 -40.79 29.23
CA ALA A 574 12.20 -39.92 30.18
C ALA A 574 10.71 -40.26 30.24
N VAL A 575 10.11 -40.08 31.41
CA VAL A 575 8.66 -40.11 31.62
C VAL A 575 8.30 -38.99 32.57
N TRP A 576 7.35 -38.15 32.19
CA TRP A 576 6.76 -37.13 33.04
C TRP A 576 5.34 -37.55 33.44
N CYS A 577 5.03 -37.44 34.72
CA CYS A 577 3.74 -37.78 35.32
C CYS A 577 3.22 -36.61 36.16
N ARG A 578 1.97 -36.18 35.92
CA ARG A 578 1.31 -35.09 36.65
C ARG A 578 1.20 -35.31 38.16
N ASP A 579 1.15 -36.57 38.58
CA ASP A 579 1.07 -37.00 39.98
C ASP A 579 2.43 -37.04 40.70
N GLY A 580 3.53 -36.70 40.01
CA GLY A 580 4.88 -36.67 40.60
C GLY A 580 5.46 -38.05 40.92
N SER A 581 4.86 -39.13 40.44
CA SER A 581 5.40 -40.49 40.60
C SER A 581 6.75 -40.64 39.89
N GLU A 582 7.80 -40.99 40.63
CA GLU A 582 9.12 -41.27 40.05
C GLU A 582 9.05 -42.53 39.17
N SER A 583 9.23 -42.38 37.86
CA SER A 583 9.41 -43.50 36.96
C SER A 583 10.78 -44.13 37.16
N GLY A 584 10.85 -45.18 37.97
CA GLY A 584 12.04 -46.03 38.07
C GLY A 584 12.50 -46.54 36.71
N ARG A 585 13.82 -46.70 36.52
CA ARG A 585 14.41 -47.20 35.28
C ARG A 585 14.16 -48.71 35.08
N GLU A 586 12.95 -49.09 34.67
CA GLU A 586 12.59 -50.26 33.83
C GLU A 586 11.05 -50.49 33.83
N PRO A 587 10.46 -51.23 32.87
CA PRO A 587 11.07 -51.84 31.68
C PRO A 587 10.49 -51.34 30.34
N VAL A 588 11.39 -51.11 29.36
CA VAL A 588 11.42 -51.89 28.10
C VAL A 588 10.03 -52.11 27.47
N CYS A 589 9.53 -51.11 26.73
CA CYS A 589 8.22 -51.13 26.08
C CYS A 589 8.24 -51.98 24.80
N ARG A 590 7.50 -53.10 24.79
CA ARG A 590 7.37 -53.97 23.61
C ARG A 590 6.63 -53.24 22.49
N LEU A 591 7.12 -53.38 21.26
CA LEU A 591 6.51 -52.74 20.09
C LEU A 591 5.39 -53.58 19.45
N HIS A 592 5.43 -54.92 19.61
CA HIS A 592 4.37 -55.79 19.11
C HIS A 592 3.04 -55.53 19.84
N ASP A 593 1.94 -55.40 19.09
CA ASP A 593 0.56 -55.13 19.54
C ASP A 593 0.34 -53.88 20.42
N SER A 594 1.34 -53.01 20.59
CA SER A 594 1.23 -51.78 21.40
C SER A 594 0.90 -50.53 20.57
N PRO A 595 0.42 -49.43 21.19
CA PRO A 595 0.20 -48.15 20.50
C PRO A 595 1.51 -47.57 19.96
N CYS A 596 2.62 -47.90 20.62
CA CYS A 596 3.97 -47.57 20.20
C CYS A 596 4.32 -48.27 18.86
N GLY A 597 4.01 -49.56 18.70
CA GLY A 597 4.16 -50.25 17.42
C GLY A 597 3.33 -49.62 16.30
N LYS A 598 2.03 -49.42 16.55
CA LYS A 598 1.08 -48.81 15.60
C LYS A 598 1.50 -47.40 15.16
N THR A 599 2.20 -46.66 16.03
CA THR A 599 2.80 -45.35 15.71
C THR A 599 3.92 -45.46 14.68
N ILE A 600 4.75 -46.51 14.74
CA ILE A 600 5.81 -46.77 13.75
C ILE A 600 5.17 -47.20 12.42
N GLU A 601 4.20 -48.10 12.45
CA GLU A 601 3.47 -48.59 11.27
C GLU A 601 2.75 -47.46 10.52
N HIS A 602 2.25 -46.46 11.27
CA HIS A 602 1.61 -45.26 10.72
C HIS A 602 2.61 -44.25 10.12
N GLY A 603 3.89 -44.30 10.49
CA GLY A 603 4.95 -43.44 9.94
C GLY A 603 4.86 -41.95 10.32
N GLY A 604 3.97 -41.57 11.24
CA GLY A 604 3.69 -40.19 11.63
C GLY A 604 2.70 -40.14 12.80
N VAL A 605 2.21 -38.94 13.16
CA VAL A 605 1.38 -38.75 14.36
C VAL A 605 0.14 -39.65 14.37
N PHE A 606 0.08 -40.57 15.34
CA PHE A 606 -0.97 -41.57 15.51
C PHE A 606 -1.79 -41.26 16.77
N VAL A 607 -3.12 -41.27 16.66
CA VAL A 607 -4.04 -40.80 17.74
C VAL A 607 -5.13 -41.82 18.01
N ILE A 608 -5.23 -42.27 19.26
CA ILE A 608 -6.38 -43.03 19.80
C ILE A 608 -7.17 -42.06 20.70
N LYS A 609 -8.32 -41.60 20.21
CA LYS A 609 -9.08 -40.50 20.84
C LYS A 609 -9.78 -40.88 22.14
N THR A 610 -10.29 -42.11 22.23
CA THR A 610 -10.99 -42.67 23.41
C THR A 610 -10.83 -44.18 23.48
N ARG A 611 -11.14 -44.75 24.65
CA ARG A 611 -11.14 -46.20 24.95
C ARG A 611 -9.85 -46.93 24.59
N LEU A 612 -8.70 -46.36 24.95
CA LEU A 612 -7.39 -47.01 24.79
C LEU A 612 -7.37 -48.42 25.39
N GLY A 613 -7.95 -48.59 26.59
CA GLY A 613 -8.05 -49.90 27.26
C GLY A 613 -8.81 -50.98 26.47
N ASP A 614 -9.85 -50.63 25.71
CA ASP A 614 -10.60 -51.58 24.87
C ASP A 614 -9.77 -52.07 23.66
N GLN A 615 -8.69 -51.37 23.31
CA GLN A 615 -7.87 -51.63 22.12
C GLN A 615 -6.50 -52.27 22.43
N LEU A 616 -6.28 -52.67 23.68
CA LEU A 616 -5.04 -53.25 24.19
C LEU A 616 -5.25 -54.69 24.68
N GLY A 617 -4.33 -55.59 24.34
CA GLY A 617 -4.20 -56.87 25.03
C GLY A 617 -3.48 -56.70 26.37
N ASN A 618 -3.92 -57.42 27.41
CA ASN A 618 -3.45 -57.27 28.79
C ASN A 618 -1.92 -57.28 28.98
N ASP A 619 -1.16 -57.97 28.12
CA ASP A 619 0.30 -58.12 28.23
C ASP A 619 1.12 -57.19 27.29
N CYS A 620 0.47 -56.31 26.52
CA CYS A 620 1.12 -55.58 25.42
C CYS A 620 1.92 -54.35 25.88
N CYS A 621 1.54 -53.74 27.01
CA CYS A 621 2.14 -52.51 27.54
C CYS A 621 2.47 -52.68 29.03
N GLY A 622 3.66 -52.20 29.44
CA GLY A 622 4.01 -52.10 30.86
C GLY A 622 3.20 -51.01 31.61
N PRO A 623 3.42 -50.85 32.93
CA PRO A 623 2.64 -49.96 33.81
C PRO A 623 2.68 -48.46 33.45
N VAL A 624 3.45 -48.07 32.44
CA VAL A 624 3.46 -46.71 31.87
C VAL A 624 2.11 -46.34 31.25
N ILE A 625 1.41 -47.29 30.61
CA ILE A 625 0.23 -47.02 29.74
C ILE A 625 -1.08 -47.56 30.33
N THR A 626 -1.05 -48.57 31.22
CA THR A 626 -2.22 -49.43 31.49
C THR A 626 -3.16 -48.98 32.62
N GLU A 627 -2.73 -48.17 33.58
CA GLU A 627 -3.62 -47.68 34.64
C GLU A 627 -4.46 -46.47 34.17
N HIS A 628 -5.76 -46.70 33.99
CA HIS A 628 -6.82 -45.70 33.76
C HIS A 628 -6.70 -44.80 32.51
N ALA A 629 -5.85 -45.15 31.54
CA ALA A 629 -5.73 -44.39 30.30
C ALA A 629 -6.96 -44.55 29.37
N GLU A 630 -7.57 -43.43 28.99
CA GLU A 630 -8.62 -43.36 27.97
C GLU A 630 -8.05 -43.09 26.57
N SER A 631 -6.94 -42.35 26.44
CA SER A 631 -6.45 -41.89 25.14
C SER A 631 -4.92 -41.92 25.01
N PHE A 632 -4.45 -41.90 23.75
CA PHE A 632 -3.03 -41.94 23.40
C PHE A 632 -2.73 -41.08 22.17
N ILE A 633 -1.59 -40.38 22.19
CA ILE A 633 -0.97 -39.77 21.01
C ILE A 633 0.48 -40.26 20.92
N GLY A 634 0.86 -40.83 19.79
CA GLY A 634 2.24 -41.23 19.51
C GLY A 634 2.78 -40.50 18.27
N THR A 635 4.09 -40.26 18.25
CA THR A 635 4.80 -39.86 17.02
C THR A 635 6.21 -40.50 16.99
N PRO A 636 6.68 -40.98 15.83
CA PRO A 636 8.01 -41.56 15.73
C PRO A 636 9.09 -40.47 15.78
N LEU A 637 10.20 -40.78 16.44
CA LEU A 637 11.42 -39.98 16.36
C LEU A 637 12.20 -40.46 15.13
N LEU A 638 12.19 -39.69 14.04
CA LEU A 638 12.82 -40.05 12.77
C LEU A 638 14.23 -39.47 12.66
N ASP A 639 15.19 -40.26 12.19
CA ASP A 639 16.53 -39.79 11.83
C ASP A 639 16.56 -39.09 10.45
N GLY A 640 17.71 -38.50 10.10
CA GLY A 640 17.95 -37.85 8.81
C GLY A 640 17.81 -38.74 7.56
N GLU A 641 17.66 -40.07 7.71
CA GLU A 641 17.35 -41.00 6.62
C GLU A 641 15.85 -41.42 6.64
N GLY A 642 15.05 -40.89 7.56
CA GLY A 642 13.63 -41.21 7.72
C GLY A 642 13.36 -42.50 8.51
N ARG A 643 14.35 -43.08 9.19
CA ARG A 643 14.18 -44.28 10.02
C ARG A 643 13.74 -43.88 11.42
N ALA A 644 12.78 -44.62 11.99
CA ALA A 644 12.43 -44.43 13.39
C ALA A 644 13.56 -44.93 14.30
N ILE A 645 14.11 -44.02 15.13
CA ILE A 645 15.15 -44.28 16.15
C ILE A 645 14.58 -44.23 17.59
N GLY A 646 13.30 -43.91 17.72
CA GLY A 646 12.59 -43.84 18.99
C GLY A 646 11.13 -43.42 18.83
N ILE A 647 10.45 -43.17 19.94
CA ILE A 647 9.04 -42.72 19.99
C ILE A 647 8.89 -41.62 21.05
N MET A 648 8.04 -40.65 20.77
CA MET A 648 7.44 -39.77 21.77
C MET A 648 5.96 -40.16 21.93
N GLY A 649 5.50 -40.28 23.17
CA GLY A 649 4.14 -40.71 23.50
C GLY A 649 3.48 -39.84 24.57
N ILE A 650 2.17 -39.68 24.46
CA ILE A 650 1.29 -38.96 25.40
C ILE A 650 0.18 -39.93 25.80
N VAL A 651 -0.13 -40.00 27.09
CA VAL A 651 -1.17 -40.87 27.66
C VAL A 651 -2.03 -40.05 28.62
N ASP A 652 -3.34 -40.17 28.48
CA ASP A 652 -4.30 -39.38 29.25
C ASP A 652 -5.50 -40.20 29.71
N ASP A 653 -6.12 -39.80 30.82
CA ASP A 653 -7.34 -40.41 31.40
C ASP A 653 -8.63 -39.68 30.98
N LYS A 654 -8.52 -38.85 29.93
CA LYS A 654 -9.61 -38.12 29.25
C LYS A 654 -9.51 -38.27 27.73
N PRO A 655 -10.54 -37.91 26.95
CA PRO A 655 -10.48 -37.90 25.49
C PRO A 655 -9.50 -36.85 24.94
N VAL A 656 -8.86 -37.14 23.79
CA VAL A 656 -8.06 -36.14 23.06
C VAL A 656 -8.97 -35.13 22.36
N GLU A 657 -8.82 -33.84 22.71
CA GLU A 657 -9.42 -32.73 21.97
C GLU A 657 -8.82 -32.64 20.55
N ASP A 658 -9.66 -32.53 19.52
CA ASP A 658 -9.28 -32.70 18.10
C ASP A 658 -8.62 -31.44 17.49
N SER A 659 -7.58 -30.93 18.15
CA SER A 659 -6.99 -29.63 17.85
C SER A 659 -5.79 -29.72 16.90
N LYS A 660 -6.08 -29.55 15.59
CA LYS A 660 -5.07 -29.53 14.51
C LYS A 660 -3.92 -28.53 14.72
N ALA A 661 -4.13 -27.48 15.52
CA ALA A 661 -3.11 -26.49 15.84
C ALA A 661 -1.96 -27.03 16.73
N LEU A 662 -2.17 -28.14 17.45
CA LEU A 662 -1.12 -28.74 18.29
C LEU A 662 -0.18 -29.68 17.52
N LEU A 663 -0.61 -30.22 16.37
CA LEU A 663 0.14 -31.22 15.61
C LEU A 663 1.52 -30.72 15.13
N PRO A 664 1.68 -29.50 14.55
CA PRO A 664 3.00 -29.03 14.11
C PRO A 664 3.96 -28.78 15.28
N VAL A 665 3.43 -28.36 16.44
CA VAL A 665 4.23 -28.17 17.66
C VAL A 665 4.71 -29.53 18.19
N LEU A 666 3.84 -30.54 18.17
CA LEU A 666 4.17 -31.92 18.53
C LEU A 666 5.24 -32.52 17.60
N GLU A 667 5.22 -32.21 16.30
CA GLU A 667 6.28 -32.58 15.34
C GLU A 667 7.61 -31.86 15.63
N MET A 668 7.59 -30.59 16.06
CA MET A 668 8.81 -29.88 16.49
C MET A 668 9.48 -30.54 17.72
N PHE A 669 8.69 -31.00 18.71
CA PHE A 669 9.22 -31.76 19.85
C PHE A 669 9.86 -33.08 19.40
N ALA A 670 9.22 -33.81 18.48
CA ALA A 670 9.76 -35.05 17.93
C ALA A 670 11.09 -34.84 17.18
N ALA A 671 11.15 -33.86 16.27
CA ALA A 671 12.37 -33.52 15.54
C ALA A 671 13.51 -33.08 16.47
N ARG A 672 13.18 -32.27 17.50
CA ARG A 672 14.16 -31.82 18.51
C ARG A 672 14.71 -32.98 19.35
N ALA A 673 13.89 -33.96 19.68
CA ALA A 673 14.31 -35.17 20.40
C ALA A 673 15.13 -36.13 19.53
N ALA A 674 14.77 -36.31 18.25
CA ALA A 674 15.53 -37.13 17.31
C ALA A 674 16.94 -36.59 17.09
N ALA A 675 17.09 -35.27 16.88
CA ALA A 675 18.39 -34.64 16.68
C ALA A 675 19.34 -34.80 17.90
N GLU A 676 18.81 -34.80 19.13
CA GLU A 676 19.61 -35.08 20.34
C GLU A 676 20.00 -36.56 20.42
N LEU A 677 19.13 -37.50 20.01
CA LEU A 677 19.48 -38.92 19.94
C LEU A 677 20.58 -39.19 18.91
N GLU A 678 20.52 -38.59 17.72
CA GLU A 678 21.60 -38.64 16.73
C GLU A 678 22.91 -38.08 17.31
N ARG A 679 22.87 -36.89 17.92
CA ARG A 679 24.05 -36.26 18.54
C ARG A 679 24.69 -37.17 19.58
N GLN A 680 23.89 -37.76 20.48
CA GLN A 680 24.38 -38.69 21.49
C GLN A 680 24.90 -40.00 20.90
N ALA A 681 24.34 -40.49 19.79
CA ALA A 681 24.86 -41.67 19.09
C ALA A 681 26.23 -41.38 18.44
N ALA A 682 26.36 -40.24 17.76
CA ALA A 682 27.59 -39.78 17.14
C ALA A 682 28.72 -39.57 18.18
N GLU A 683 28.44 -38.92 19.32
CA GLU A 683 29.43 -38.72 20.39
C GLU A 683 29.93 -40.04 20.99
N ARG A 684 29.04 -41.03 21.17
CA ARG A 684 29.42 -42.38 21.62
C ARG A 684 30.29 -43.10 20.58
N ALA A 685 30.01 -42.93 19.29
CA ALA A 685 30.81 -43.51 18.20
C ALA A 685 32.21 -42.87 18.12
N ILE A 686 32.29 -41.53 18.17
CA ILE A 686 33.55 -40.77 18.16
C ILE A 686 34.43 -41.14 19.36
N ARG A 687 33.86 -41.20 20.58
CA ARG A 687 34.61 -41.65 21.77
C ARG A 687 35.17 -43.06 21.58
N ARG A 688 34.35 -44.03 21.14
CA ARG A 688 34.80 -45.41 20.87
C ARG A 688 35.93 -45.48 19.83
N GLN A 689 35.89 -44.66 18.78
CA GLN A 689 36.98 -44.58 17.79
C GLN A 689 38.26 -43.97 18.38
N ARG A 690 38.15 -42.86 19.11
CA ARG A 690 39.28 -42.19 19.74
C ARG A 690 39.98 -43.10 20.75
N ASP A 691 39.23 -43.70 21.66
CA ASP A 691 39.78 -44.53 22.74
C ASP A 691 40.51 -45.77 22.16
N ARG A 692 40.06 -46.28 21.00
CA ARG A 692 40.77 -47.31 20.22
C ARG A 692 42.05 -46.78 19.55
N LEU A 693 42.01 -45.60 18.93
CA LEU A 693 43.18 -45.00 18.28
C LEU A 693 44.28 -44.65 19.30
N GLU A 694 43.90 -44.19 20.50
CA GLU A 694 44.83 -43.95 21.61
C GLU A 694 45.55 -45.25 22.03
N GLN A 695 44.85 -46.40 22.07
CA GLN A 695 45.45 -47.71 22.31
C GLN A 695 46.39 -48.16 21.17
N GLU A 696 45.98 -48.05 19.90
CA GLU A 696 46.81 -48.41 18.74
C GLU A 696 48.09 -47.54 18.64
N VAL A 697 48.02 -46.26 19.02
CA VAL A 697 49.19 -45.36 19.08
C VAL A 697 50.11 -45.71 20.24
N GLN A 698 49.57 -45.99 21.43
CA GLN A 698 50.38 -46.36 22.60
C GLN A 698 51.15 -47.66 22.35
N GLN A 699 50.49 -48.69 21.82
CA GLN A 699 51.12 -49.98 21.49
C GLN A 699 52.33 -49.78 20.56
N ARG A 700 52.15 -49.10 19.42
CA ARG A 700 53.24 -48.84 18.46
C ARG A 700 54.38 -48.01 19.05
N THR A 701 54.06 -47.11 19.97
CA THR A 701 55.08 -46.28 20.65
C THR A 701 55.99 -47.13 21.53
N ASP A 702 55.44 -48.10 22.26
CA ASP A 702 56.22 -48.97 23.13
C ASP A 702 56.96 -50.08 22.35
N GLU A 703 56.37 -50.61 21.26
CA GLU A 703 57.07 -51.49 20.30
C GLU A 703 58.33 -50.81 19.72
N LEU A 704 58.22 -49.55 19.30
CA LEU A 704 59.34 -48.75 18.79
C LEU A 704 60.39 -48.44 19.87
N ARG A 705 59.97 -48.22 21.12
CA ARG A 705 60.90 -48.02 22.25
C ARG A 705 61.71 -49.27 22.56
N ALA A 706 61.05 -50.43 22.62
CA ALA A 706 61.70 -51.72 22.85
C ALA A 706 62.73 -52.02 21.76
N SER A 707 62.34 -51.91 20.48
CA SER A 707 63.23 -52.19 19.34
C SER A 707 64.47 -51.28 19.31
N ASN A 708 64.33 -49.99 19.64
CA ASN A 708 65.47 -49.08 19.77
C ASN A 708 66.41 -49.47 20.93
N GLN A 709 65.86 -49.87 22.09
CA GLN A 709 66.66 -50.31 23.25
C GLN A 709 67.42 -51.62 22.98
N GLU A 710 66.82 -52.55 22.26
CA GLU A 710 67.48 -53.79 21.81
C GLU A 710 68.64 -53.48 20.85
N LEU A 711 68.42 -52.60 19.86
CA LEU A 711 69.46 -52.19 18.90
C LEU A 711 70.64 -51.47 19.58
N GLU A 712 70.39 -50.55 20.51
CA GLU A 712 71.45 -49.89 21.30
C GLU A 712 72.23 -50.90 22.16
N SER A 713 71.53 -51.85 22.80
CA SER A 713 72.15 -52.85 23.68
C SER A 713 73.00 -53.85 22.91
N PHE A 714 72.52 -54.30 21.74
CA PHE A 714 73.26 -55.16 20.82
C PHE A 714 74.53 -54.47 20.30
N ALA A 715 74.41 -53.21 19.84
CA ALA A 715 75.54 -52.42 19.38
C ALA A 715 76.60 -52.22 20.48
N TYR A 716 76.18 -52.05 21.74
CA TYR A 716 77.09 -51.94 22.87
C TYR A 716 77.85 -53.25 23.15
N SER A 717 77.16 -54.39 23.26
CA SER A 717 77.81 -55.67 23.61
C SER A 717 78.83 -56.11 22.56
N VAL A 718 78.42 -56.13 21.28
CA VAL A 718 79.32 -56.56 20.18
C VAL A 718 80.58 -55.70 20.14
N SER A 719 80.44 -54.40 20.37
CA SER A 719 81.57 -53.46 20.40
C SER A 719 82.48 -53.64 21.61
N HIS A 720 81.94 -53.99 22.78
CA HIS A 720 82.75 -54.33 23.95
C HIS A 720 83.60 -55.58 23.69
N ASP A 721 82.95 -56.66 23.22
CA ASP A 721 83.55 -57.99 23.15
C ASP A 721 84.59 -58.11 22.03
N LEU A 722 84.44 -57.33 20.94
CA LEU A 722 85.46 -57.19 19.90
C LEU A 722 86.69 -56.38 20.32
N ARG A 723 86.58 -55.45 21.29
CA ARG A 723 87.69 -54.58 21.68
C ARG A 723 88.81 -55.31 22.43
N ALA A 724 88.46 -56.33 23.23
CA ALA A 724 89.42 -57.13 23.99
C ALA A 724 90.42 -57.93 23.12
N PRO A 725 90.00 -58.78 22.16
CA PRO A 725 90.94 -59.52 21.31
C PRO A 725 91.78 -58.61 20.41
N LEU A 726 91.24 -57.47 19.95
CA LEU A 726 92.01 -56.49 19.19
C LEU A 726 93.15 -55.89 20.03
N ARG A 727 92.89 -55.49 21.29
CA ARG A 727 93.95 -55.00 22.19
C ARG A 727 95.03 -56.06 22.45
N ALA A 728 94.66 -57.33 22.56
CA ALA A 728 95.63 -58.42 22.70
C ALA A 728 96.51 -58.58 21.44
N ILE A 729 95.92 -58.52 20.24
CA ILE A 729 96.66 -58.62 18.97
C ILE A 729 97.66 -57.47 18.81
N ASP A 730 97.26 -56.22 19.10
CA ASP A 730 98.18 -55.07 19.02
C ASP A 730 99.28 -55.17 20.09
N GLY A 731 98.93 -55.56 21.33
CA GLY A 731 99.88 -55.71 22.43
C GLY A 731 100.95 -56.78 22.19
N PHE A 732 100.58 -57.98 21.73
CA PHE A 732 101.56 -59.01 21.38
C PHE A 732 102.40 -58.62 20.16
N SER A 733 101.80 -57.92 19.18
CA SER A 733 102.55 -57.43 18.01
C SER A 733 103.51 -56.28 18.35
N LEU A 734 103.20 -55.47 19.37
CA LEU A 734 104.11 -54.47 19.93
C LEU A 734 105.27 -55.15 20.66
N ALA A 735 105.00 -56.07 21.58
CA ALA A 735 106.03 -56.78 22.33
C ALA A 735 107.03 -57.51 21.39
N LEU A 736 106.54 -58.15 20.32
CA LEU A 736 107.41 -58.74 19.30
C LEU A 736 108.29 -57.72 18.57
N LEU A 737 107.81 -56.50 18.33
CA LEU A 737 108.60 -55.43 17.70
C LEU A 737 109.61 -54.79 18.67
N GLU A 738 109.34 -54.77 19.98
CA GLU A 738 110.24 -54.22 20.99
C GLU A 738 111.29 -55.25 21.43
N ASP A 739 110.85 -56.40 21.96
CA ASP A 739 111.71 -57.44 22.57
C ASP A 739 112.61 -58.19 21.56
N TYR A 740 112.20 -58.27 20.29
CA TYR A 740 112.90 -59.06 19.24
C TYR A 740 113.34 -58.20 18.04
N SER A 741 113.41 -56.89 18.20
CA SER A 741 113.81 -55.92 17.15
C SER A 741 115.06 -56.30 16.37
N GLU A 742 116.13 -56.77 17.02
CA GLU A 742 117.38 -57.19 16.36
C GLU A 742 117.29 -58.53 15.60
N GLY A 743 116.25 -59.33 15.85
CA GLY A 743 116.05 -60.66 15.26
C GLY A 743 115.00 -60.72 14.14
N LEU A 744 114.32 -59.61 13.86
CA LEU A 744 113.32 -59.49 12.80
C LEU A 744 113.96 -58.93 11.52
N ASP A 745 113.63 -59.51 10.37
CA ASP A 745 113.98 -58.89 9.09
C ASP A 745 113.00 -57.76 8.74
N GLU A 746 113.33 -56.97 7.71
CA GLU A 746 112.46 -55.89 7.23
C GLU A 746 111.05 -56.41 6.85
N THR A 747 110.97 -57.65 6.33
CA THR A 747 109.70 -58.28 5.93
C THR A 747 108.82 -58.60 7.14
N ALA A 748 109.34 -59.27 8.17
CA ALA A 748 108.60 -59.59 9.39
C ALA A 748 108.23 -58.34 10.18
N THR A 749 109.14 -57.36 10.26
CA THR A 749 108.88 -56.04 10.83
C THR A 749 107.71 -55.35 10.12
N GLY A 750 107.73 -55.33 8.79
CA GLY A 750 106.64 -54.77 7.97
C GLY A 750 105.31 -55.53 8.10
N TYR A 751 105.33 -56.85 8.29
CA TYR A 751 104.12 -57.62 8.58
C TYR A 751 103.53 -57.28 9.96
N LEU A 752 104.35 -57.26 11.02
CA LEU A 752 103.89 -56.90 12.37
C LEU A 752 103.32 -55.48 12.41
N GLN A 753 104.02 -54.50 11.81
CA GLN A 753 103.51 -53.13 11.68
C GLN A 753 102.14 -53.09 10.97
N ARG A 754 101.98 -53.81 9.86
CA ARG A 754 100.69 -53.88 9.13
C ARG A 754 99.57 -54.52 9.95
N VAL A 755 99.85 -55.55 10.74
CA VAL A 755 98.88 -56.16 11.67
C VAL A 755 98.43 -55.12 12.71
N ARG A 756 99.38 -54.41 13.34
CA ARG A 756 99.10 -53.35 14.32
C ARG A 756 98.22 -52.25 13.73
N THR A 757 98.59 -51.69 12.57
CA THR A 757 97.78 -50.66 11.88
C THR A 757 96.37 -51.14 11.57
N ALA A 758 96.20 -52.40 11.13
CA ALA A 758 94.87 -52.97 10.86
C ALA A 758 94.04 -53.12 12.15
N THR A 759 94.63 -53.65 13.21
CA THR A 759 93.99 -53.87 14.51
C THR A 759 93.63 -52.57 15.22
N GLN A 760 94.51 -51.57 15.21
CA GLN A 760 94.25 -50.23 15.74
C GLN A 760 93.12 -49.53 14.96
N ARG A 761 93.11 -49.65 13.62
CA ARG A 761 92.03 -49.16 12.76
C ARG A 761 90.69 -49.84 13.03
N MET A 762 90.68 -51.14 13.35
CA MET A 762 89.46 -51.84 13.79
C MET A 762 88.97 -51.34 15.15
N GLY A 763 89.88 -51.08 16.10
CA GLY A 763 89.55 -50.47 17.39
C GLY A 763 88.86 -49.11 17.22
N ALA A 764 89.44 -48.22 16.41
CA ALA A 764 88.85 -46.91 16.11
C ALA A 764 87.46 -46.99 15.46
N LEU A 765 87.24 -47.94 14.53
CA LEU A 765 85.93 -48.17 13.92
C LEU A 765 84.85 -48.63 14.92
N ILE A 766 85.24 -49.42 15.92
CA ILE A 766 84.35 -49.88 17.00
C ILE A 766 84.03 -48.72 17.96
N ASP A 767 85.03 -47.93 18.33
CA ASP A 767 84.87 -46.77 19.21
C ASP A 767 84.00 -45.68 18.57
N ASP A 768 84.16 -45.43 17.26
CA ASP A 768 83.30 -44.52 16.49
C ASP A 768 81.87 -45.05 16.31
N MET A 769 81.68 -46.36 16.10
CA MET A 769 80.35 -46.98 16.03
C MET A 769 79.60 -46.84 17.37
N LEU A 770 80.31 -47.02 18.50
CA LEU A 770 79.80 -46.76 19.83
C LEU A 770 79.44 -45.28 20.03
N ALA A 771 80.30 -44.35 19.62
CA ALA A 771 80.01 -42.92 19.71
C ALA A 771 78.73 -42.55 18.93
N LEU A 772 78.59 -43.06 17.70
CA LEU A 772 77.41 -42.87 16.85
C LEU A 772 76.13 -43.48 17.46
N SER A 773 76.24 -44.54 18.26
CA SER A 773 75.14 -45.10 19.05
C SER A 773 74.88 -44.36 20.37
N GLN A 774 75.89 -43.73 20.99
CA GLN A 774 75.71 -42.97 22.23
C GLN A 774 75.10 -41.57 21.99
N VAL A 775 75.17 -41.06 20.76
CA VAL A 775 74.58 -39.78 20.34
C VAL A 775 73.03 -39.79 20.36
N THR A 776 72.36 -40.94 20.41
CA THR A 776 70.90 -41.03 20.63
C THR A 776 70.48 -41.02 22.11
N ARG A 777 71.40 -41.28 23.04
CA ARG A 777 71.09 -41.54 24.46
C ARG A 777 70.83 -40.29 25.30
N GLY A 778 70.04 -40.46 26.37
CA GLY A 778 69.73 -39.43 27.37
C GLY A 778 68.80 -38.32 26.85
N GLU A 779 68.39 -37.41 27.73
CA GLU A 779 67.74 -36.15 27.33
C GLU A 779 68.77 -35.11 26.85
N LEU A 780 68.32 -34.06 26.16
CA LEU A 780 69.18 -32.94 25.75
C LEU A 780 69.26 -31.91 26.87
N SER A 781 70.47 -31.66 27.37
CA SER A 781 70.73 -30.51 28.24
C SER A 781 70.94 -29.27 27.37
N HIS A 782 69.86 -28.51 27.13
CA HIS A 782 69.95 -27.20 26.48
C HIS A 782 70.48 -26.16 27.47
N GLN A 783 71.60 -25.54 27.13
CA GLN A 783 72.21 -24.43 27.86
C GLN A 783 73.03 -23.56 26.88
N PRO A 784 73.35 -22.31 27.23
CA PRO A 784 74.26 -21.49 26.45
C PRO A 784 75.67 -22.08 26.42
N VAL A 785 76.21 -22.35 25.22
CA VAL A 785 77.55 -22.90 25.00
C VAL A 785 78.37 -21.93 24.16
N ASP A 786 79.50 -21.47 24.71
CA ASP A 786 80.53 -20.75 23.95
C ASP A 786 81.28 -21.73 23.02
N LEU A 787 80.96 -21.65 21.73
CA LEU A 787 81.59 -22.43 20.67
C LEU A 787 82.97 -21.88 20.28
N SER A 788 83.25 -20.60 20.50
CA SER A 788 84.59 -20.03 20.30
C SER A 788 85.56 -20.63 21.33
N ALA A 789 85.15 -20.71 22.60
CA ALA A 789 85.92 -21.36 23.66
C ALA A 789 86.16 -22.85 23.37
N LEU A 790 85.11 -23.60 23.00
CA LEU A 790 85.27 -25.01 22.60
C LEU A 790 86.20 -25.17 21.39
N ALA A 791 86.10 -24.31 20.37
CA ALA A 791 86.98 -24.36 19.21
C ALA A 791 88.45 -24.08 19.61
N HIS A 792 88.70 -23.15 20.54
CA HIS A 792 90.04 -22.93 21.08
C HIS A 792 90.56 -24.12 21.90
N GLU A 793 89.73 -24.74 22.75
CA GLU A 793 90.07 -25.97 23.51
C GLU A 793 90.50 -27.10 22.55
N ILE A 794 89.73 -27.34 21.48
CA ILE A 794 90.00 -28.37 20.47
C ILE A 794 91.26 -28.06 19.65
N VAL A 795 91.45 -26.81 19.22
CA VAL A 795 92.63 -26.38 18.44
C VAL A 795 93.92 -26.45 19.27
N HIS A 796 93.85 -26.28 20.58
CA HIS A 796 94.99 -26.51 21.48
C HIS A 796 95.42 -27.99 21.45
N GLN A 797 94.48 -28.91 21.64
CA GLN A 797 94.74 -30.37 21.61
C GLN A 797 95.28 -30.85 20.25
N LEU A 798 94.78 -30.28 19.15
CA LEU A 798 95.27 -30.57 17.79
C LEU A 798 96.71 -30.06 17.55
N ARG A 799 97.14 -29.02 18.26
CA ARG A 799 98.54 -28.54 18.24
C ARG A 799 99.45 -29.39 19.11
N GLU A 800 99.01 -29.77 20.30
CA GLU A 800 99.77 -30.65 21.22
C GLU A 800 100.03 -32.04 20.61
N THR A 801 99.09 -32.55 19.81
CA THR A 801 99.23 -33.81 19.06
C THR A 801 99.98 -33.69 17.74
N SER A 802 100.47 -32.49 17.37
CA SER A 802 101.26 -32.24 16.15
C SER A 802 102.23 -31.06 16.31
N PRO A 803 103.17 -31.10 17.29
CA PRO A 803 103.92 -29.93 17.73
C PRO A 803 104.91 -29.37 16.69
N GLY A 804 105.27 -30.14 15.67
CA GLY A 804 106.11 -29.70 14.55
C GLY A 804 105.34 -29.09 13.37
N ARG A 805 104.03 -28.84 13.49
CA ARG A 805 103.17 -28.43 12.39
C ARG A 805 102.53 -27.06 12.62
N GLU A 806 103.04 -26.05 11.93
CA GLU A 806 102.45 -24.72 11.93
C GLU A 806 101.16 -24.68 11.08
N VAL A 807 100.05 -24.28 11.70
CA VAL A 807 98.74 -24.10 11.03
C VAL A 807 98.14 -22.76 11.45
N GLN A 808 97.80 -21.94 10.45
CA GLN A 808 97.12 -20.66 10.64
C GLN A 808 95.64 -20.90 10.92
N VAL A 809 95.30 -21.05 12.20
CA VAL A 809 93.91 -21.17 12.66
C VAL A 809 93.37 -19.80 13.07
N SER A 810 92.22 -19.43 12.53
CA SER A 810 91.41 -18.28 12.98
C SER A 810 90.10 -18.78 13.61
N VAL A 811 89.70 -18.17 14.72
CA VAL A 811 88.44 -18.44 15.43
C VAL A 811 87.77 -17.10 15.67
N ALA A 812 86.55 -16.92 15.17
CA ALA A 812 85.77 -15.74 15.47
C ALA A 812 85.34 -15.75 16.96
N PRO A 813 85.49 -14.64 17.70
CA PRO A 813 85.15 -14.58 19.12
C PRO A 813 83.64 -14.44 19.37
N GLY A 814 83.16 -14.91 20.53
CA GLY A 814 81.79 -14.69 20.99
C GLY A 814 80.70 -15.51 20.29
N LEU A 815 81.05 -16.62 19.64
CA LEU A 815 80.09 -17.52 19.01
C LEU A 815 79.39 -18.38 20.07
N VAL A 816 78.25 -17.95 20.56
CA VAL A 816 77.41 -18.72 21.50
C VAL A 816 76.28 -19.44 20.74
N ALA A 817 75.89 -20.63 21.22
CA ALA A 817 74.70 -21.37 20.78
C ALA A 817 74.03 -22.13 21.93
N GLU A 818 72.74 -22.42 21.83
CA GLU A 818 72.02 -23.29 22.77
C GLU A 818 72.23 -24.79 22.44
N GLY A 819 72.59 -25.61 23.43
CA GLY A 819 72.60 -27.07 23.29
C GLY A 819 73.49 -27.81 24.30
N ASP A 820 73.63 -29.14 24.09
CA ASP A 820 74.45 -29.99 24.94
C ASP A 820 75.94 -29.73 24.65
N ARG A 821 76.65 -29.09 25.60
CA ARG A 821 78.09 -28.75 25.49
C ARG A 821 78.97 -29.95 25.09
N ARG A 822 78.67 -31.15 25.57
CA ARG A 822 79.42 -32.37 25.25
C ARG A 822 79.14 -32.82 23.81
N LEU A 823 77.88 -32.79 23.36
CA LEU A 823 77.56 -33.09 21.96
C LEU A 823 78.10 -32.03 20.99
N LEU A 824 77.99 -30.74 21.32
CA LEU A 824 78.54 -29.65 20.52
C LEU A 824 80.08 -29.66 20.49
N GLY A 825 80.73 -30.10 21.58
CA GLY A 825 82.16 -30.42 21.60
C GLY A 825 82.54 -31.56 20.64
N VAL A 826 81.77 -32.65 20.60
CA VAL A 826 81.98 -33.76 19.64
C VAL A 826 81.74 -33.31 18.19
N LEU A 827 80.75 -32.45 17.96
CA LEU A 827 80.46 -31.85 16.65
C LEU A 827 81.67 -31.02 16.16
N LEU A 828 82.09 -30.03 16.94
CA LEU A 828 83.23 -29.17 16.59
C LEU A 828 84.53 -29.97 16.47
N GLY A 829 84.74 -30.95 17.36
CA GLY A 829 85.90 -31.84 17.32
C GLY A 829 86.02 -32.58 15.99
N ASN A 830 84.89 -33.13 15.49
CA ASN A 830 84.86 -33.82 14.20
C ASN A 830 85.09 -32.88 13.01
N LEU A 831 84.57 -31.66 13.03
CA LEU A 831 84.80 -30.71 11.93
C LEU A 831 86.24 -30.17 11.93
N LEU A 832 86.74 -29.73 13.09
CA LEU A 832 88.08 -29.16 13.24
C LEU A 832 89.18 -30.21 13.02
N ALA A 833 89.01 -31.45 13.48
CA ALA A 833 89.96 -32.53 13.21
C ALA A 833 89.98 -32.93 11.72
N ASN A 834 88.86 -32.86 11.00
CA ASN A 834 88.85 -33.06 9.55
C ASN A 834 89.56 -31.93 8.82
N ALA A 835 89.28 -30.66 9.16
CA ALA A 835 89.99 -29.50 8.62
C ALA A 835 91.51 -29.56 8.88
N TRP A 836 91.90 -29.94 10.10
CA TRP A 836 93.31 -30.19 10.48
C TRP A 836 93.94 -31.28 9.62
N LYS A 837 93.26 -32.40 9.42
CA LYS A 837 93.77 -33.54 8.65
C LYS A 837 93.89 -33.25 7.16
N TYR A 838 92.86 -32.70 6.51
CA TYR A 838 92.83 -32.51 5.05
C TYR A 838 93.72 -31.37 4.54
N THR A 839 94.14 -30.47 5.43
CA THR A 839 95.24 -29.50 5.19
C THR A 839 96.64 -30.09 5.44
N GLY A 840 96.76 -31.40 5.71
CA GLY A 840 98.01 -32.06 6.09
C GLY A 840 99.12 -32.09 5.02
N LYS A 841 98.76 -31.83 3.76
CA LYS A 841 99.68 -31.77 2.61
C LYS A 841 99.84 -30.35 2.03
N GLU A 842 99.17 -29.36 2.63
CA GLU A 842 99.15 -27.98 2.13
C GLU A 842 100.37 -27.20 2.67
N ALA A 843 101.00 -26.38 1.82
CA ALA A 843 102.20 -25.63 2.16
C ALA A 843 101.91 -24.45 3.11
N HIS A 844 100.72 -23.86 3.03
CA HIS A 844 100.28 -22.78 3.92
C HIS A 844 98.90 -23.12 4.51
N PRO A 845 98.82 -24.09 5.45
CA PRO A 845 97.56 -24.63 5.93
C PRO A 845 96.80 -23.62 6.79
N ARG A 846 95.54 -23.37 6.41
CA ARG A 846 94.62 -22.40 7.00
C ARG A 846 93.32 -23.07 7.41
N ILE A 847 92.84 -22.72 8.60
CA ILE A 847 91.56 -23.18 9.13
C ILE A 847 90.84 -21.98 9.74
N GLU A 848 89.55 -21.85 9.49
CA GLU A 848 88.71 -20.75 9.98
C GLU A 848 87.44 -21.35 10.61
N PHE A 849 87.20 -21.08 11.90
CA PHE A 849 85.90 -21.28 12.54
C PHE A 849 85.20 -19.94 12.71
N GLY A 850 84.02 -19.80 12.10
CA GLY A 850 83.29 -18.54 12.04
C GLY A 850 81.78 -18.70 12.18
N GLY A 851 81.09 -17.58 12.25
CA GLY A 851 79.62 -17.51 12.28
C GLY A 851 79.10 -16.43 11.33
N ALA A 852 77.93 -16.67 10.77
CA ALA A 852 77.20 -15.77 9.88
C ALA A 852 75.71 -15.81 10.21
N HIS A 853 75.00 -14.71 9.98
CA HIS A 853 73.54 -14.69 10.04
C HIS A 853 72.96 -14.74 8.63
N ARG A 854 71.99 -15.64 8.42
CA ARG A 854 71.28 -15.82 7.14
C ARG A 854 69.84 -16.23 7.42
N ASP A 855 68.89 -15.63 6.73
CA ASP A 855 67.47 -15.98 6.79
C ASP A 855 66.89 -16.02 8.22
N GLY A 856 67.36 -15.10 9.08
CA GLY A 856 66.97 -14.98 10.49
C GLY A 856 67.61 -16.00 11.45
N ARG A 857 68.51 -16.87 10.98
CA ARG A 857 69.18 -17.89 11.78
C ARG A 857 70.69 -17.67 11.86
N GLN A 858 71.27 -18.10 12.97
CA GLN A 858 72.71 -18.14 13.19
C GLN A 858 73.27 -19.44 12.58
N ILE A 859 74.25 -19.29 11.68
CA ILE A 859 74.95 -20.39 11.01
C ILE A 859 76.42 -20.33 11.41
N PHE A 860 76.97 -21.47 11.79
CA PHE A 860 78.38 -21.64 12.09
C PHE A 860 79.07 -22.36 10.92
N PHE A 861 80.36 -22.11 10.72
CA PHE A 861 81.12 -22.78 9.67
C PHE A 861 82.55 -23.10 10.09
N VAL A 862 83.06 -24.24 9.64
CA VAL A 862 84.47 -24.60 9.66
C VAL A 862 84.95 -24.66 8.22
N ARG A 863 85.93 -23.81 7.87
CA ARG A 863 86.56 -23.73 6.55
C ARG A 863 88.02 -24.18 6.62
N ASP A 864 88.48 -24.86 5.59
CA ASP A 864 89.87 -25.21 5.35
C ASP A 864 90.30 -24.89 3.91
N ASN A 865 91.61 -24.84 3.65
CA ASN A 865 92.20 -24.72 2.31
C ASN A 865 92.90 -26.02 1.84
N GLY A 866 92.43 -27.18 2.31
CA GLY A 866 93.03 -28.49 2.03
C GLY A 866 92.65 -29.07 0.67
N VAL A 867 92.63 -30.41 0.58
CA VAL A 867 92.42 -31.11 -0.70
C VAL A 867 91.03 -30.96 -1.33
N GLY A 868 90.00 -30.58 -0.56
CA GLY A 868 88.61 -30.50 -1.06
C GLY A 868 88.04 -31.85 -1.54
N PHE A 869 86.95 -31.80 -2.33
CA PHE A 869 86.31 -32.95 -2.99
C PHE A 869 85.28 -32.47 -4.04
N ASP A 870 84.99 -33.29 -5.07
CA ASP A 870 83.90 -33.04 -6.02
C ASP A 870 82.51 -33.06 -5.32
N ILE A 871 81.76 -31.98 -5.48
CA ILE A 871 80.44 -31.76 -4.88
C ILE A 871 79.40 -32.85 -5.23
N LYS A 872 79.59 -33.60 -6.32
CA LYS A 872 78.76 -34.77 -6.69
C LYS A 872 78.73 -35.87 -5.63
N TYR A 873 79.65 -35.86 -4.67
CA TYR A 873 79.71 -36.80 -3.56
C TYR A 873 79.11 -36.26 -2.25
N LEU A 874 78.51 -35.05 -2.23
CA LEU A 874 78.01 -34.43 -1.00
C LEU A 874 76.95 -35.26 -0.26
N ASP A 875 76.02 -35.91 -0.98
CA ASP A 875 75.02 -36.80 -0.34
C ASP A 875 75.64 -38.07 0.29
N LYS A 876 76.92 -38.36 -0.02
CA LYS A 876 77.64 -39.54 0.46
C LYS A 876 78.55 -39.26 1.66
N ILE A 877 79.07 -38.04 1.83
CA ILE A 877 80.01 -37.73 2.94
C ILE A 877 79.38 -37.81 4.33
N PHE A 878 78.05 -37.65 4.43
CA PHE A 878 77.29 -37.77 5.67
C PHE A 878 76.77 -39.20 5.95
N VAL A 879 77.02 -40.16 5.04
CA VAL A 879 76.68 -41.57 5.24
C VAL A 879 77.82 -42.27 5.99
N ALA A 880 77.48 -42.96 7.08
CA ALA A 880 78.47 -43.65 7.91
C ALA A 880 79.30 -44.67 7.10
N PHE A 881 80.58 -44.78 7.44
CA PHE A 881 81.61 -45.61 6.79
C PHE A 881 81.97 -45.22 5.35
N GLN A 882 81.37 -44.18 4.75
CA GLN A 882 81.78 -43.71 3.42
C GLN A 882 82.99 -42.78 3.49
N ARG A 883 83.88 -42.89 2.49
CA ARG A 883 85.12 -42.12 2.36
C ARG A 883 85.35 -41.76 0.90
N LEU A 884 85.88 -40.56 0.64
CA LEU A 884 86.26 -40.11 -0.71
C LEU A 884 87.77 -40.31 -0.95
N HIS A 885 88.61 -39.89 0.00
CA HIS A 885 90.07 -40.02 -0.09
C HIS A 885 90.57 -41.38 0.42
N SER A 886 91.65 -41.91 -0.18
CA SER A 886 92.17 -43.26 0.15
C SER A 886 92.79 -43.33 1.55
N SER A 887 92.81 -44.52 2.17
CA SER A 887 93.43 -44.69 3.49
C SER A 887 94.97 -44.64 3.48
N SER A 888 95.58 -44.56 2.30
CA SER A 888 97.00 -44.26 2.09
C SER A 888 97.30 -42.75 2.05
N GLU A 889 96.28 -41.90 1.95
CA GLU A 889 96.46 -40.45 1.80
C GLU A 889 96.02 -39.65 3.01
N PHE A 890 94.95 -40.08 3.70
CA PHE A 890 94.44 -39.48 4.92
C PHE A 890 93.77 -40.54 5.81
N GLU A 891 93.92 -40.41 7.14
CA GLU A 891 93.36 -41.35 8.11
C GLU A 891 91.87 -41.14 8.41
N GLY A 892 91.28 -42.05 9.18
CA GLY A 892 89.91 -41.95 9.73
C GLY A 892 88.90 -43.00 9.23
N SER A 893 87.77 -43.07 9.92
CA SER A 893 86.72 -44.09 9.78
C SER A 893 85.67 -43.84 8.70
N GLY A 894 85.36 -42.58 8.40
CA GLY A 894 84.15 -42.21 7.65
C GLY A 894 82.89 -42.12 8.51
N ILE A 895 83.01 -42.05 9.85
CA ILE A 895 81.86 -41.93 10.76
C ILE A 895 81.65 -40.47 11.24
N GLY A 896 82.72 -39.68 11.39
CA GLY A 896 82.66 -38.36 12.02
C GLY A 896 81.63 -37.37 11.44
N LEU A 897 81.44 -37.34 10.12
CA LEU A 897 80.42 -36.48 9.49
C LEU A 897 78.99 -37.01 9.69
N ALA A 898 78.79 -38.32 9.73
CA ALA A 898 77.50 -38.92 10.11
C ALA A 898 77.15 -38.62 11.59
N THR A 899 78.16 -38.61 12.46
CA THR A 899 78.03 -38.16 13.85
C THR A 899 77.66 -36.68 13.95
N VAL A 900 78.31 -35.79 13.17
CA VAL A 900 77.92 -34.37 13.06
C VAL A 900 76.47 -34.22 12.61
N GLN A 901 76.05 -34.90 11.53
CA GLN A 901 74.66 -34.87 11.03
C GLN A 901 73.67 -35.32 12.11
N ARG A 902 73.96 -36.40 12.85
CA ARG A 902 73.11 -36.88 13.96
C ARG A 902 73.00 -35.85 15.08
N ILE A 903 74.10 -35.24 15.51
CA ILE A 903 74.10 -34.23 16.58
C ILE A 903 73.31 -32.99 16.15
N VAL A 904 73.53 -32.51 14.92
CA VAL A 904 72.86 -31.33 14.38
C VAL A 904 71.35 -31.56 14.23
N ASN A 905 70.93 -32.69 13.64
CA ASN A 905 69.52 -33.05 13.54
C ASN A 905 68.86 -33.20 14.91
N ARG A 906 69.59 -33.75 15.90
CA ARG A 906 69.12 -33.91 17.28
C ARG A 906 68.89 -32.55 17.97
N HIS A 907 69.61 -31.50 17.59
CA HIS A 907 69.39 -30.12 18.02
C HIS A 907 68.48 -29.33 17.05
N GLY A 908 67.62 -29.97 16.26
CA GLY A 908 66.68 -29.31 15.33
C GLY A 908 67.32 -28.57 14.14
N GLY A 909 68.64 -28.68 13.98
CA GLY A 909 69.43 -27.93 13.00
C GLY A 909 69.59 -28.61 11.65
N ARG A 910 70.47 -28.05 10.81
CA ARG A 910 70.91 -28.63 9.52
C ARG A 910 72.41 -28.44 9.33
N VAL A 911 73.10 -29.44 8.78
CA VAL A 911 74.49 -29.35 8.30
C VAL A 911 74.53 -29.53 6.77
N TRP A 912 75.50 -28.89 6.11
CA TRP A 912 75.83 -29.04 4.70
C TRP A 912 77.31 -28.67 4.45
N ALA A 913 77.77 -28.76 3.21
CA ALA A 913 79.15 -28.42 2.84
C ALA A 913 79.22 -27.76 1.46
N GLU A 914 80.30 -27.02 1.22
CA GLU A 914 80.73 -26.47 -0.07
C GLU A 914 82.22 -26.83 -0.24
N ALA A 915 82.63 -27.38 -1.40
CA ALA A 915 84.01 -27.81 -1.63
C ALA A 915 84.36 -27.79 -3.13
N GLU A 916 85.66 -27.64 -3.41
CA GLU A 916 86.24 -27.74 -4.77
C GLU A 916 87.63 -28.39 -4.65
N GLU A 917 87.94 -29.32 -5.56
CA GLU A 917 89.19 -30.10 -5.49
C GLU A 917 90.42 -29.19 -5.63
N GLY A 918 91.36 -29.32 -4.69
CA GLY A 918 92.55 -28.46 -4.58
C GLY A 918 92.30 -27.04 -4.07
N ARG A 919 91.10 -26.72 -3.54
CA ARG A 919 90.79 -25.42 -2.90
C ARG A 919 90.19 -25.50 -1.49
N GLY A 920 90.10 -26.71 -0.93
CA GLY A 920 89.57 -26.96 0.41
C GLY A 920 88.06 -27.15 0.47
N ALA A 921 87.53 -27.08 1.69
CA ALA A 921 86.11 -27.24 1.99
C ALA A 921 85.62 -26.24 3.04
N THR A 922 84.33 -25.90 3.01
CA THR A 922 83.63 -25.23 4.10
C THR A 922 82.43 -26.08 4.52
N PHE A 923 82.42 -26.55 5.76
CA PHE A 923 81.30 -27.23 6.39
C PHE A 923 80.48 -26.23 7.19
N TYR A 924 79.18 -26.14 6.93
CA TYR A 924 78.25 -25.21 7.57
C TYR A 924 77.24 -25.98 8.42
N PHE A 925 76.88 -25.45 9.59
CA PHE A 925 75.76 -25.96 10.38
C PHE A 925 74.95 -24.85 11.05
N SER A 926 73.65 -25.06 11.18
CA SER A 926 72.78 -24.31 12.10
C SER A 926 72.32 -25.23 13.24
N LEU A 927 71.84 -24.63 14.32
CA LEU A 927 71.08 -25.29 15.38
C LEU A 927 69.64 -24.73 15.37
N GLY A 928 68.70 -25.41 16.03
CA GLY A 928 67.25 -25.15 15.95
C GLY A 928 66.69 -24.39 17.14
#